data_AF-A0A3D3T7W6-F1
#
_entry.id   AF-A0A3D3T7W6-F1
#
_cell.length_a   1.000
_cell.length_b   1.000
_cell.length_c   1.000
_cell.angle_alpha   90.00
_cell.angle_beta   90.00
_cell.angle_gamma   90.00
#
_symmetry.space_group_name_H-M   'P 1'
#
loop_
_entity.id
_entity.type
_entity.pdbx_description
1 polymer ?
#
loop_
_entity_poly.entity_id
_entity_poly.type
_entity_poly.pdbx_seq_one_letter_code
_entity_poly.pdbx_strand_id
1 'polypeptide(L)'
;MYLKALEIQGFKSFADKTVLSFGEDITAIVGPNGSGKSNIADAIRWVMGEQSTRTLRGSKMEDVIFDGTAKRKGLGFAEVSLVLDNTDHIFPREETEVAITRRYYRSGESEYYINRHSCRLRDINELLMDTGLGREGYSIIGQGRIDEILSIKSADRREVFEEAAGISRFRHRKEEAERKLERTQDNLVRINDKISELELQVEPLRVQAEKTRQYLRYREELRGLEVSVWMAQLEELRARSLVLQRDYDTAVSHREDARRALEELYTAGEEFSAQMRGKDIHAEELRGEQAQLEQGIHSCEGEINLLHNDMRNNSENMARIREEQAQQEGRAGSLHQQIEERRARLEEIEREMERCRAGMGQVSREVQRTLHSSGTLSEELEQLRERERLEQASAAEVRQLLSALTAAAQELLDQTAPGESCKIPLIQTQPDFSGVSGQLYQDLLSSVVTPLDGVATRGHNVALAASSCNGKVIMPGQVFSYLGAIGNPSVANGYQTSTGYANGETVDMVGGGICQVSSSIYYCTVYANLEIVYRANHAFVVGYVPNGLDATVYYPSLDYKFRNNTGFPIKIVSYVSGGRLTVQFYGTKTDGSYVKTERNTLDTVPWETVYQPDSSIPRGTTKVKTTPYTGYTVEVYRLVYNADGSLRSRTFENKSRYSKRDKVILF
;
A
#
# COMPACT_ATOMS: atom_id res chain seq x y z
N MET A 1 -69.40 -68.24 -44.71
CA MET A 1 -68.40 -67.27 -45.22
C MET A 1 -67.89 -67.75 -46.55
N TYR A 2 -67.94 -66.90 -47.57
CA TYR A 2 -67.29 -67.11 -48.87
C TYR A 2 -66.84 -65.76 -49.45
N LEU A 3 -66.02 -65.78 -50.49
CA LEU A 3 -65.66 -64.57 -51.23
C LEU A 3 -66.84 -64.16 -52.12
N LYS A 4 -67.41 -62.96 -51.90
CA LYS A 4 -68.49 -62.41 -52.73
C LYS A 4 -67.97 -61.61 -53.91
N ALA A 5 -67.04 -60.69 -53.65
CA ALA A 5 -66.47 -59.82 -54.68
C ALA A 5 -65.02 -59.44 -54.39
N LEU A 6 -64.28 -59.17 -55.46
CA LEU A 6 -62.94 -58.59 -55.42
C LEU A 6 -62.92 -57.38 -56.36
N GLU A 7 -62.79 -56.18 -55.79
CA GLU A 7 -62.54 -54.95 -56.55
C GLU A 7 -61.04 -54.73 -56.67
N ILE A 8 -60.55 -54.48 -57.88
CA ILE A 8 -59.12 -54.27 -58.17
C ILE A 8 -58.97 -53.00 -58.99
N GLN A 9 -58.12 -52.07 -58.55
CA GLN A 9 -57.80 -50.85 -59.29
C GLN A 9 -56.31 -50.52 -59.16
N GLY A 10 -55.64 -50.22 -60.28
CA GLY A 10 -54.22 -49.89 -60.30
C GLY A 10 -53.26 -50.99 -59.80
N PHE A 11 -53.73 -52.23 -59.61
CA PHE A 11 -52.92 -53.33 -59.09
C PHE A 11 -52.36 -54.18 -60.25
N LYS A 12 -51.03 -54.21 -60.40
CA LYS A 12 -50.32 -54.96 -61.43
C LYS A 12 -50.94 -54.79 -62.83
N SER A 13 -51.51 -55.85 -63.41
CA SER A 13 -52.12 -55.83 -64.75
C SER A 13 -53.48 -55.09 -64.83
N PHE A 14 -54.09 -54.75 -63.69
CA PHE A 14 -55.42 -54.16 -63.61
C PHE A 14 -55.31 -52.64 -63.49
N ALA A 15 -55.23 -51.95 -64.63
CA ALA A 15 -55.18 -50.49 -64.67
C ALA A 15 -56.53 -49.85 -64.30
N ASP A 16 -57.62 -50.29 -64.95
CA ASP A 16 -58.96 -49.76 -64.72
C ASP A 16 -59.63 -50.49 -63.56
N LYS A 17 -60.56 -49.82 -62.85
CA LYS A 17 -61.34 -50.45 -61.78
C LYS A 17 -62.12 -51.64 -62.33
N THR A 18 -61.76 -52.83 -61.86
CA THR A 18 -62.32 -54.11 -62.29
C THR A 18 -62.99 -54.75 -61.07
N VAL A 19 -64.26 -55.15 -61.20
CA VAL A 19 -64.99 -55.87 -60.16
C VAL A 19 -65.19 -57.30 -60.62
N LEU A 20 -64.71 -58.25 -59.82
CA LEU A 20 -64.91 -59.69 -60.03
C LEU A 20 -65.90 -60.18 -58.98
N SER A 21 -67.04 -60.73 -59.42
CA SER A 21 -68.01 -61.37 -58.53
C SER A 21 -67.78 -62.89 -58.53
N PHE A 22 -67.95 -63.51 -57.37
CA PHE A 22 -67.71 -64.94 -57.14
C PHE A 22 -68.98 -65.61 -56.60
N GLY A 23 -69.18 -66.87 -56.97
CA GLY A 23 -70.26 -67.69 -56.43
C GLY A 23 -69.88 -68.39 -55.13
N GLU A 24 -70.86 -69.01 -54.48
CA GLU A 24 -70.66 -69.87 -53.30
C GLU A 24 -69.92 -71.18 -53.65
N ASP A 25 -70.07 -71.64 -54.90
CA ASP A 25 -69.46 -72.84 -55.46
C ASP A 25 -68.09 -72.57 -56.16
N ILE A 26 -67.62 -73.54 -56.95
CA ILE A 26 -66.34 -73.52 -57.64
C ILE A 26 -66.29 -72.44 -58.74
N THR A 27 -65.48 -71.40 -58.53
CA THR A 27 -65.17 -70.38 -59.55
C THR A 27 -63.86 -70.69 -60.27
N ALA A 28 -63.89 -70.84 -61.61
CA ALA A 28 -62.71 -71.13 -62.43
C ALA A 28 -62.20 -69.89 -63.21
N ILE A 29 -60.93 -69.50 -63.00
CA ILE A 29 -60.30 -68.37 -63.69
C ILE A 29 -59.46 -68.89 -64.87
N VAL A 30 -59.94 -68.70 -66.09
CA VAL A 30 -59.30 -69.18 -67.33
C VAL A 30 -58.76 -68.03 -68.20
N GLY A 31 -57.82 -68.33 -69.09
CA GLY A 31 -57.20 -67.35 -70.00
C GLY A 31 -55.78 -67.74 -70.43
N PRO A 32 -55.20 -67.09 -71.46
CA PRO A 32 -53.87 -67.42 -71.99
C PRO A 32 -52.73 -67.04 -71.02
N ASN A 33 -51.52 -67.55 -71.26
CA ASN A 33 -50.36 -67.17 -70.45
C ASN A 33 -50.06 -65.66 -70.58
N GLY A 34 -49.69 -65.02 -69.46
CA GLY A 34 -49.54 -63.56 -69.39
C GLY A 34 -50.85 -62.78 -69.15
N SER A 35 -52.04 -63.38 -69.21
CA SER A 35 -53.33 -62.68 -69.05
C SER A 35 -53.69 -62.20 -67.63
N GLY A 36 -52.71 -62.07 -66.73
CA GLY A 36 -52.93 -61.58 -65.37
C GLY A 36 -53.64 -62.51 -64.37
N LYS A 37 -54.05 -63.73 -64.75
CA LYS A 37 -54.79 -64.69 -63.88
C LYS A 37 -54.21 -64.79 -62.47
N SER A 38 -52.91 -65.05 -62.37
CA SER A 38 -52.24 -65.25 -61.09
C SER A 38 -52.09 -63.96 -60.27
N ASN A 39 -52.20 -62.78 -60.89
CA ASN A 39 -52.22 -61.50 -60.16
C ASN A 39 -53.50 -61.34 -59.34
N ILE A 40 -54.59 -62.05 -59.67
CA ILE A 40 -55.82 -62.07 -58.86
C ILE A 40 -55.55 -62.76 -57.52
N ALA A 41 -54.83 -63.89 -57.52
CA ALA A 41 -54.39 -64.55 -56.29
C ALA A 41 -53.40 -63.71 -55.48
N ASP A 42 -52.50 -62.98 -56.14
CA ASP A 42 -51.60 -62.03 -55.47
C ASP A 42 -52.40 -60.87 -54.83
N ALA A 43 -53.43 -60.36 -55.50
CA ALA A 43 -54.30 -59.29 -54.98
C ALA A 43 -55.03 -59.73 -53.70
N ILE A 44 -55.56 -60.96 -53.67
CA ILE A 44 -56.22 -61.55 -52.49
C ILE A 44 -55.23 -61.69 -51.32
N ARG A 45 -54.03 -62.24 -51.54
CA ARG A 45 -52.99 -62.31 -50.50
C ARG A 45 -52.59 -60.94 -49.98
N TRP A 46 -52.46 -59.97 -50.88
CA TRP A 46 -52.01 -58.63 -50.57
C TRP A 46 -53.01 -57.88 -49.69
N VAL A 47 -54.31 -57.95 -49.99
CA VAL A 47 -55.35 -57.32 -49.17
C VAL A 47 -55.56 -58.04 -47.82
N MET A 48 -55.32 -59.35 -47.76
CA MET A 48 -55.28 -60.13 -46.50
C MET A 48 -54.05 -59.86 -45.61
N GLY A 49 -53.11 -59.00 -46.04
CA GLY A 49 -52.01 -58.52 -45.19
C GLY A 49 -50.61 -59.03 -45.53
N GLU A 50 -50.43 -59.76 -46.65
CA GLU A 50 -49.08 -60.16 -47.10
C GLU A 50 -48.20 -58.92 -47.40
N GLN A 51 -46.98 -58.92 -46.84
CA GLN A 51 -45.98 -57.86 -46.98
C GLN A 51 -44.75 -58.30 -47.78
N SER A 52 -44.55 -59.61 -47.99
CA SER A 52 -43.44 -60.17 -48.74
C SER A 52 -43.56 -59.87 -50.24
N THR A 53 -42.71 -58.98 -50.74
CA THR A 53 -42.59 -58.68 -52.18
C THR A 53 -42.29 -59.94 -52.99
N ARG A 54 -41.47 -60.84 -52.44
CA ARG A 54 -41.15 -62.15 -53.03
C ARG A 54 -42.39 -63.04 -53.17
N THR A 55 -43.24 -63.16 -52.15
CA THR A 55 -44.49 -63.94 -52.23
C THR A 55 -45.45 -63.33 -53.25
N LEU A 56 -45.46 -62.00 -53.32
CA LEU A 56 -46.24 -61.22 -54.28
C LEU A 56 -45.57 -61.12 -55.65
N ARG A 57 -44.46 -61.84 -55.92
CA ARG A 57 -43.78 -61.88 -57.23
C ARG A 57 -43.43 -60.49 -57.79
N GLY A 58 -42.97 -59.60 -56.91
CA GLY A 58 -42.35 -58.32 -57.23
C GLY A 58 -40.94 -58.25 -56.65
N SER A 59 -40.14 -57.29 -57.12
CA SER A 59 -38.82 -56.97 -56.56
C SER A 59 -38.94 -55.98 -55.39
N LYS A 60 -39.83 -54.99 -55.54
CA LYS A 60 -40.13 -53.94 -54.55
C LYS A 60 -41.61 -53.90 -54.23
N MET A 61 -41.97 -53.14 -53.19
CA MET A 61 -43.36 -52.99 -52.78
C MET A 61 -44.13 -52.12 -53.78
N GLU A 62 -43.48 -51.15 -54.42
CA GLU A 62 -44.03 -50.34 -55.51
C GLU A 62 -44.48 -51.17 -56.73
N ASP A 63 -43.89 -52.36 -56.97
CA ASP A 63 -44.19 -53.22 -58.13
C ASP A 63 -45.60 -53.82 -58.10
N VAL A 64 -46.35 -53.64 -57.00
CA VAL A 64 -47.79 -53.95 -56.96
C VAL A 64 -48.63 -52.92 -57.73
N ILE A 65 -48.10 -51.74 -58.00
CA ILE A 65 -48.79 -50.64 -58.70
C ILE A 65 -48.61 -50.80 -60.23
N PHE A 66 -49.67 -50.57 -61.00
CA PHE A 66 -49.62 -50.60 -62.45
C PHE A 66 -48.64 -49.54 -62.98
N ASP A 67 -47.54 -50.01 -63.58
CA ASP A 67 -46.45 -49.16 -64.05
C ASP A 67 -46.68 -48.57 -65.45
N GLY A 68 -47.76 -48.99 -66.13
CA GLY A 68 -48.14 -48.51 -67.45
C GLY A 68 -47.92 -49.52 -68.57
N THR A 69 -48.28 -49.13 -69.78
CA THR A 69 -48.00 -49.83 -71.04
C THR A 69 -47.78 -48.79 -72.14
N ALA A 70 -47.34 -49.21 -73.33
CA ALA A 70 -47.19 -48.32 -74.49
C ALA A 70 -48.46 -47.53 -74.88
N LYS A 71 -49.65 -47.94 -74.41
CA LYS A 71 -50.94 -47.24 -74.65
C LYS A 71 -51.55 -46.57 -73.40
N ARG A 72 -50.98 -46.76 -72.20
CA ARG A 72 -51.59 -46.32 -70.92
C ARG A 72 -50.52 -45.87 -69.94
N LYS A 73 -50.67 -44.68 -69.35
CA LYS A 73 -49.77 -44.18 -68.29
C LYS A 73 -49.88 -45.06 -67.04
N GLY A 74 -48.77 -45.20 -66.30
CA GLY A 74 -48.78 -45.81 -64.97
C GLY A 74 -49.60 -45.01 -63.96
N LEU A 75 -50.08 -45.69 -62.91
CA LEU A 75 -50.90 -45.10 -61.86
C LEU A 75 -50.07 -44.77 -60.61
N GLY A 76 -50.58 -43.85 -59.79
CA GLY A 76 -49.91 -43.41 -58.56
C GLY A 76 -50.20 -44.27 -57.32
N PHE A 77 -51.22 -45.14 -57.40
CA PHE A 77 -51.63 -46.03 -56.32
C PHE A 77 -52.18 -47.35 -56.87
N ALA A 78 -52.18 -48.38 -56.02
CA ALA A 78 -52.96 -49.60 -56.18
C ALA A 78 -53.99 -49.68 -55.04
N GLU A 79 -55.19 -50.17 -55.34
CA GLU A 79 -56.27 -50.46 -54.40
C GLU A 79 -56.86 -51.83 -54.71
N VAL A 80 -57.05 -52.63 -53.66
CA VAL A 80 -57.77 -53.91 -53.72
C VAL A 80 -58.75 -53.96 -52.57
N SER A 81 -60.00 -54.30 -52.87
CA SER A 81 -61.07 -54.49 -51.88
C SER A 81 -61.63 -55.90 -51.99
N LEU A 82 -61.57 -56.65 -50.89
CA LEU A 82 -62.07 -58.01 -50.74
C LEU A 82 -63.39 -57.97 -49.96
N VAL A 83 -64.49 -58.38 -50.58
CA VAL A 83 -65.81 -58.45 -49.94
C VAL A 83 -66.10 -59.90 -49.59
N LEU A 84 -66.14 -60.19 -48.29
CA LEU A 84 -66.44 -61.50 -47.73
C LEU A 84 -67.87 -61.53 -47.20
N ASP A 85 -68.56 -62.65 -47.40
CA ASP A 85 -69.83 -62.91 -46.73
C ASP A 85 -69.61 -63.22 -45.24
N ASN A 86 -70.40 -62.56 -44.39
CA ASN A 86 -70.39 -62.71 -42.95
C ASN A 86 -71.79 -63.06 -42.38
N THR A 87 -72.65 -63.70 -43.16
CA THR A 87 -74.01 -64.07 -42.72
C THR A 87 -73.98 -65.06 -41.54
N ASP A 88 -72.93 -65.88 -41.46
CA ASP A 88 -72.67 -66.80 -40.33
C ASP A 88 -72.07 -66.08 -39.09
N HIS A 89 -71.82 -64.77 -39.14
CA HIS A 89 -71.16 -63.96 -38.11
C HIS A 89 -69.82 -64.54 -37.59
N ILE A 90 -69.03 -65.17 -38.47
CA ILE A 90 -67.69 -65.68 -38.15
C ILE A 90 -66.74 -64.52 -37.80
N PHE A 91 -66.89 -63.36 -38.46
CA PHE A 91 -66.27 -62.13 -38.00
C PHE A 91 -67.12 -61.47 -36.90
N PRO A 92 -66.49 -60.93 -35.83
CA PRO A 92 -67.19 -60.25 -34.74
C PRO A 92 -67.69 -58.86 -35.16
N ARG A 93 -68.68 -58.86 -36.05
CA ARG A 93 -69.26 -57.72 -36.76
C ARG A 93 -70.75 -57.96 -36.98
N GLU A 94 -71.54 -56.90 -36.88
CA GLU A 94 -73.00 -56.94 -37.09
C GLU A 94 -73.35 -56.94 -38.59
N GLU A 95 -72.43 -56.44 -39.42
CA GLU A 95 -72.58 -56.39 -40.86
C GLU A 95 -72.55 -57.79 -41.51
N THR A 96 -73.52 -58.07 -42.39
CA THR A 96 -73.62 -59.31 -43.19
C THR A 96 -72.54 -59.44 -44.26
N GLU A 97 -71.82 -58.35 -44.56
CA GLU A 97 -70.69 -58.31 -45.49
C GLU A 97 -69.53 -57.55 -44.85
N VAL A 98 -68.32 -58.09 -45.05
CA VAL A 98 -67.08 -57.49 -44.55
C VAL A 98 -66.17 -57.18 -45.74
N ALA A 99 -66.03 -55.89 -46.04
CA ALA A 99 -65.17 -55.36 -47.08
C ALA A 99 -63.81 -54.93 -46.47
N ILE A 100 -62.76 -55.70 -46.76
CA ILE A 100 -61.37 -55.38 -46.39
C ILE A 100 -60.72 -54.69 -47.58
N THR A 101 -60.28 -53.43 -47.42
CA THR A 101 -59.62 -52.67 -48.49
C THR A 101 -58.19 -52.33 -48.10
N ARG A 102 -57.24 -52.57 -49.01
CA ARG A 102 -55.85 -52.10 -48.89
C ARG A 102 -55.54 -51.17 -50.05
N ARG A 103 -54.98 -50.01 -49.73
CA ARG A 103 -54.46 -49.05 -50.71
C ARG A 103 -52.98 -48.80 -50.47
N TYR A 104 -52.21 -48.65 -51.53
CA TYR A 104 -50.78 -48.36 -51.47
C TYR A 104 -50.37 -47.34 -52.51
N TYR A 105 -49.58 -46.36 -52.07
CA TYR A 105 -49.14 -45.23 -52.89
C TYR A 105 -47.65 -45.37 -53.27
N ARG A 106 -47.25 -44.77 -54.39
CA ARG A 106 -45.82 -44.66 -54.76
C ARG A 106 -44.98 -43.86 -53.75
N SER A 107 -45.58 -43.17 -52.78
CA SER A 107 -44.89 -42.56 -51.62
C SER A 107 -44.34 -43.60 -50.63
N GLY A 108 -44.79 -44.86 -50.70
CA GLY A 108 -44.47 -45.91 -49.74
C GLY A 108 -45.54 -46.10 -48.65
N GLU A 109 -46.57 -45.27 -48.63
CA GLU A 109 -47.64 -45.30 -47.63
C GLU A 109 -48.68 -46.39 -47.93
N SER A 110 -49.05 -47.17 -46.90
CA SER A 110 -50.13 -48.16 -46.96
C SER A 110 -51.31 -47.69 -46.11
N GLU A 111 -52.50 -47.62 -46.71
CA GLU A 111 -53.77 -47.42 -46.02
C GLU A 111 -54.55 -48.74 -45.95
N TYR A 112 -55.27 -48.93 -44.85
CA TYR A 112 -56.03 -50.13 -44.56
C TYR A 112 -57.42 -49.75 -44.07
N TYR A 113 -58.45 -50.41 -44.59
CA TYR A 113 -59.84 -50.15 -44.24
C TYR A 113 -60.61 -51.46 -44.04
N ILE A 114 -61.54 -51.45 -43.08
CA ILE A 114 -62.58 -52.48 -42.90
C ILE A 114 -63.92 -51.75 -42.95
N ASN A 115 -64.81 -52.13 -43.87
CA ASN A 115 -66.10 -51.46 -44.11
C ASN A 115 -65.96 -49.93 -44.25
N ARG A 116 -64.93 -49.48 -44.99
CA ARG A 116 -64.52 -48.06 -45.19
C ARG A 116 -64.03 -47.33 -43.94
N HIS A 117 -63.97 -47.95 -42.76
CA HIS A 117 -63.32 -47.39 -41.58
C HIS A 117 -61.82 -47.65 -41.60
N SER A 118 -61.02 -46.60 -41.41
CA SER A 118 -59.56 -46.72 -41.35
C SER A 118 -59.12 -47.56 -40.14
N CYS A 119 -58.20 -48.49 -40.36
CA CYS A 119 -57.68 -49.42 -39.36
C CYS A 119 -56.16 -49.62 -39.53
N ARG A 120 -55.53 -50.38 -38.64
CA ARG A 120 -54.13 -50.78 -38.77
C ARG A 120 -54.05 -52.18 -39.39
N LEU A 121 -52.92 -52.51 -40.03
CA LEU A 121 -52.64 -53.86 -40.51
C LEU A 121 -52.79 -54.93 -39.40
N ARG A 122 -52.42 -54.59 -38.16
CA ARG A 122 -52.61 -55.50 -37.01
C ARG A 122 -54.08 -55.85 -36.78
N ASP A 123 -54.99 -54.92 -37.06
CA ASP A 123 -56.42 -55.09 -36.82
C ASP A 123 -57.06 -55.94 -37.92
N ILE A 124 -56.57 -55.85 -39.17
CA ILE A 124 -56.90 -56.81 -40.25
C ILE A 124 -56.35 -58.20 -39.92
N ASN A 125 -55.11 -58.28 -39.42
CA ASN A 125 -54.52 -59.56 -39.03
C ASN A 125 -55.29 -60.21 -37.86
N GLU A 126 -55.69 -59.46 -36.83
CA GLU A 126 -56.54 -60.01 -35.73
C GLU A 126 -57.95 -60.39 -36.23
N LEU A 127 -58.49 -59.70 -37.25
CA LEU A 127 -59.78 -60.06 -37.86
C LEU A 127 -59.72 -61.39 -38.64
N LEU A 128 -58.59 -61.68 -39.30
CA LEU A 128 -58.38 -62.90 -40.10
C LEU A 128 -57.78 -64.07 -39.29
N MET A 129 -57.28 -63.83 -38.07
CA MET A 129 -56.87 -64.90 -37.15
C MET A 129 -58.02 -65.88 -36.89
N ASP A 130 -57.67 -67.16 -36.70
CA ASP A 130 -58.58 -68.28 -36.44
C ASP A 130 -59.63 -68.55 -37.56
N THR A 131 -59.57 -67.86 -38.71
CA THR A 131 -60.44 -68.11 -39.90
C THR A 131 -59.78 -68.97 -41.00
N GLY A 132 -58.49 -69.30 -40.87
CA GLY A 132 -57.70 -69.96 -41.92
C GLY A 132 -57.34 -69.08 -43.13
N LEU A 133 -57.75 -67.81 -43.13
CA LEU A 133 -57.41 -66.77 -44.11
C LEU A 133 -56.30 -65.81 -43.60
N GLY A 134 -55.62 -66.16 -42.51
CA GLY A 134 -54.56 -65.36 -41.91
C GLY A 134 -53.26 -65.31 -42.73
N ARG A 135 -52.25 -64.58 -42.21
CA ARG A 135 -50.95 -64.38 -42.89
C ARG A 135 -50.23 -65.68 -43.28
N GLU A 136 -50.34 -66.70 -42.43
CA GLU A 136 -49.77 -68.04 -42.65
C GLU A 136 -50.78 -69.07 -43.18
N GLY A 137 -52.04 -68.64 -43.37
CA GLY A 137 -53.19 -69.49 -43.67
C GLY A 137 -53.00 -70.47 -44.83
N TYR A 138 -53.42 -71.71 -44.59
CA TYR A 138 -53.36 -72.83 -45.53
C TYR A 138 -54.29 -72.70 -46.75
N SER A 139 -55.18 -71.71 -46.75
CA SER A 139 -56.24 -71.49 -47.75
C SER A 139 -55.74 -71.06 -49.14
N ILE A 140 -54.57 -70.42 -49.26
CA ILE A 140 -54.09 -69.90 -50.55
C ILE A 140 -52.82 -70.63 -51.02
N ILE A 141 -53.01 -71.81 -51.61
CA ILE A 141 -51.92 -72.63 -52.16
C ILE A 141 -51.26 -71.92 -53.35
N GLY A 142 -49.95 -71.69 -53.26
CA GLY A 142 -49.12 -71.13 -54.34
C GLY A 142 -48.39 -72.19 -55.15
N GLN A 143 -47.93 -71.81 -56.34
CA GLN A 143 -47.03 -72.64 -57.14
C GLN A 143 -45.77 -72.98 -56.32
N GLY A 144 -45.50 -74.27 -56.09
CA GLY A 144 -44.38 -74.78 -55.28
C GLY A 144 -44.66 -74.92 -53.77
N ARG A 145 -45.77 -74.37 -53.23
CA ARG A 145 -46.06 -74.40 -51.79
C ARG A 145 -46.52 -75.77 -51.27
N ILE A 146 -46.90 -76.70 -52.17
CA ILE A 146 -47.25 -78.09 -51.81
C ILE A 146 -46.00 -78.86 -51.36
N ASP A 147 -44.89 -78.73 -52.10
CA ASP A 147 -43.60 -79.36 -51.75
C ASP A 147 -42.99 -78.74 -50.48
N GLU A 148 -43.21 -77.43 -50.29
CA GLU A 148 -42.85 -76.70 -49.08
C GLU A 148 -43.55 -77.31 -47.84
N ILE A 149 -44.88 -77.41 -47.84
CA ILE A 149 -45.69 -77.97 -46.73
C ILE A 149 -45.23 -79.39 -46.32
N LEU A 150 -44.85 -80.22 -47.30
CA LEU A 150 -44.34 -81.58 -47.04
C LEU A 150 -42.94 -81.60 -46.41
N SER A 151 -42.11 -80.58 -46.70
CA SER A 151 -40.70 -80.48 -46.26
C SER A 151 -40.47 -79.63 -44.99
N ILE A 152 -41.51 -78.99 -44.44
CA ILE A 152 -41.42 -78.16 -43.22
C ILE A 152 -40.96 -78.98 -41.99
N LYS A 153 -40.09 -78.39 -41.16
CA LYS A 153 -39.63 -78.93 -39.86
C LYS A 153 -40.80 -79.09 -38.87
N SER A 154 -40.61 -79.90 -37.85
CA SER A 154 -41.66 -80.19 -36.84
C SER A 154 -42.13 -78.96 -36.05
N ALA A 155 -41.28 -77.94 -35.88
CA ALA A 155 -41.64 -76.69 -35.20
C ALA A 155 -42.60 -75.84 -36.04
N ASP A 156 -42.19 -75.42 -37.24
CA ASP A 156 -43.00 -74.57 -38.10
C ASP A 156 -44.27 -75.29 -38.60
N ARG A 157 -44.25 -76.64 -38.70
CA ARG A 157 -45.46 -77.45 -38.96
C ARG A 157 -46.46 -77.41 -37.81
N ARG A 158 -46.00 -77.23 -36.56
CA ARG A 158 -46.88 -77.11 -35.39
C ARG A 158 -47.71 -75.84 -35.45
N GLU A 159 -47.15 -74.74 -35.95
CA GLU A 159 -47.86 -73.45 -36.06
C GLU A 159 -49.08 -73.57 -36.99
N VAL A 160 -48.97 -74.31 -38.11
CA VAL A 160 -50.10 -74.63 -39.00
C VAL A 160 -51.20 -75.42 -38.28
N PHE A 161 -50.85 -76.36 -37.40
CA PHE A 161 -51.83 -77.08 -36.59
C PHE A 161 -52.42 -76.23 -35.45
N GLU A 162 -51.67 -75.29 -34.87
CA GLU A 162 -52.17 -74.36 -33.84
C GLU A 162 -53.12 -73.29 -34.44
N GLU A 163 -52.89 -72.86 -35.68
CA GLU A 163 -53.83 -72.02 -36.46
C GLU A 163 -55.10 -72.80 -36.81
N ALA A 164 -54.98 -74.04 -37.31
CA ALA A 164 -56.13 -74.91 -37.59
C ALA A 164 -56.95 -75.29 -36.34
N ALA A 165 -56.34 -75.26 -35.15
CA ALA A 165 -57.00 -75.48 -33.87
C ALA A 165 -57.60 -74.21 -33.23
N GLY A 166 -57.41 -73.02 -33.82
CA GLY A 166 -57.97 -71.76 -33.33
C GLY A 166 -57.40 -71.29 -31.97
N ILE A 167 -56.19 -71.74 -31.59
CA ILE A 167 -55.55 -71.37 -30.32
C ILE A 167 -54.52 -70.24 -30.44
N SER A 168 -54.20 -69.83 -31.67
CA SER A 168 -53.16 -68.84 -31.99
C SER A 168 -53.40 -67.50 -31.28
N ARG A 169 -54.65 -67.00 -31.31
CA ARG A 169 -55.04 -65.74 -30.66
C ARG A 169 -54.80 -65.73 -29.15
N PHE A 170 -55.05 -66.84 -28.45
CA PHE A 170 -54.82 -66.95 -27.00
C PHE A 170 -53.33 -66.97 -26.67
N ARG A 171 -52.53 -67.67 -27.48
CA ARG A 171 -51.07 -67.71 -27.34
C ARG A 171 -50.45 -66.32 -27.52
N HIS A 172 -50.79 -65.60 -28.58
CA HIS A 172 -50.28 -64.24 -28.80
C HIS A 172 -50.65 -63.27 -27.66
N ARG A 173 -51.89 -63.36 -27.14
CA ARG A 173 -52.33 -62.54 -25.99
C ARG A 173 -51.55 -62.85 -24.72
N LYS A 174 -51.22 -64.12 -24.47
CA LYS A 174 -50.36 -64.53 -23.35
C LYS A 174 -48.96 -63.93 -23.49
N GLU A 175 -48.30 -64.14 -24.64
CA GLU A 175 -46.93 -63.65 -24.88
C GLU A 175 -46.84 -62.10 -24.78
N GLU A 176 -47.86 -61.37 -25.24
CA GLU A 176 -47.92 -59.90 -25.07
C GLU A 176 -48.12 -59.47 -23.60
N ALA A 177 -48.91 -60.22 -22.82
CA ALA A 177 -49.13 -59.95 -21.40
C ALA A 177 -47.87 -60.23 -20.57
N GLU A 178 -47.15 -61.33 -20.84
CA GLU A 178 -45.90 -61.68 -20.17
C GLU A 178 -44.82 -60.59 -20.39
N ARG A 179 -44.64 -60.12 -21.63
CA ARG A 179 -43.73 -59.00 -21.95
C ARG A 179 -44.09 -57.68 -21.25
N LYS A 180 -45.38 -57.41 -21.04
CA LYS A 180 -45.83 -56.22 -20.29
C LYS A 180 -45.57 -56.36 -18.79
N LEU A 181 -45.73 -57.56 -18.23
CA LEU A 181 -45.47 -57.85 -16.83
C LEU A 181 -43.97 -57.68 -16.52
N GLU A 182 -43.10 -58.30 -17.31
CA GLU A 182 -41.63 -58.20 -17.21
C GLU A 182 -41.17 -56.74 -17.20
N ARG A 183 -41.58 -55.96 -18.22
CA ARG A 183 -41.28 -54.53 -18.30
C ARG A 183 -41.81 -53.72 -17.10
N THR A 184 -42.91 -54.13 -16.49
CA THR A 184 -43.47 -53.46 -15.31
C THR A 184 -42.66 -53.80 -14.06
N GLN A 185 -42.17 -55.03 -13.94
CA GLN A 185 -41.28 -55.45 -12.86
C GLN A 185 -39.95 -54.67 -12.89
N ASP A 186 -39.33 -54.50 -14.07
CA ASP A 186 -38.11 -53.69 -14.23
C ASP A 186 -38.31 -52.23 -13.79
N ASN A 187 -39.47 -51.65 -14.13
CA ASN A 187 -39.82 -50.29 -13.71
C ASN A 187 -39.96 -50.18 -12.18
N LEU A 188 -40.51 -51.19 -11.52
CA LEU A 188 -40.66 -51.22 -10.05
C LEU A 188 -39.30 -51.32 -9.35
N VAL A 189 -38.39 -52.16 -9.85
CA VAL A 189 -37.00 -52.22 -9.34
C VAL A 189 -36.35 -50.84 -9.39
N ARG A 190 -36.42 -50.18 -10.56
CA ARG A 190 -35.85 -48.84 -10.75
C ARG A 190 -36.50 -47.74 -9.89
N ILE A 191 -37.76 -47.88 -9.52
CA ILE A 191 -38.43 -46.97 -8.59
C ILE A 191 -37.92 -47.19 -7.16
N ASN A 192 -37.77 -48.44 -6.73
CA ASN A 192 -37.24 -48.77 -5.41
C ASN A 192 -35.78 -48.34 -5.22
N ASP A 193 -34.95 -48.46 -6.27
CA ASP A 193 -33.58 -47.93 -6.27
C ASP A 193 -33.57 -46.41 -5.99
N LYS A 194 -34.46 -45.66 -6.67
CA LYS A 194 -34.60 -44.21 -6.47
C LYS A 194 -35.14 -43.83 -5.09
N ILE A 195 -36.07 -44.61 -4.54
CA ILE A 195 -36.58 -44.38 -3.18
C ILE A 195 -35.43 -44.56 -2.19
N SER A 196 -34.66 -45.64 -2.32
CA SER A 196 -33.50 -45.92 -1.47
C SER A 196 -32.43 -44.82 -1.56
N GLU A 197 -32.17 -44.29 -2.77
CA GLU A 197 -31.26 -43.15 -2.97
C GLU A 197 -31.76 -41.88 -2.27
N LEU A 198 -33.06 -41.58 -2.35
CA LEU A 198 -33.66 -40.40 -1.73
C LEU A 198 -33.71 -40.50 -0.21
N GLU A 199 -34.00 -41.68 0.36
CA GLU A 199 -33.99 -41.92 1.80
C GLU A 199 -32.61 -41.63 2.43
N LEU A 200 -31.53 -42.01 1.73
CA LEU A 200 -30.15 -41.69 2.14
C LEU A 200 -29.85 -40.17 2.16
N GLN A 201 -30.57 -39.36 1.36
CA GLN A 201 -30.39 -37.90 1.33
C GLN A 201 -31.22 -37.18 2.42
N VAL A 202 -32.36 -37.75 2.84
CA VAL A 202 -33.27 -37.12 3.81
C VAL A 202 -32.62 -36.92 5.18
N GLU A 203 -31.93 -37.92 5.73
CA GLU A 203 -31.37 -37.81 7.09
C GLU A 203 -30.24 -36.76 7.21
N PRO A 204 -29.26 -36.68 6.29
CA PRO A 204 -28.32 -35.56 6.23
C PRO A 204 -29.01 -34.19 6.13
N LEU A 205 -30.05 -34.05 5.31
CA LEU A 205 -30.81 -32.80 5.17
C LEU A 205 -31.57 -32.46 6.46
N ARG A 206 -32.11 -33.46 7.18
CA ARG A 206 -32.76 -33.27 8.49
C ARG A 206 -31.78 -32.69 9.51
N VAL A 207 -30.57 -33.26 9.60
CA VAL A 207 -29.51 -32.77 10.50
C VAL A 207 -29.04 -31.37 10.11
N GLN A 208 -28.92 -31.05 8.82
CA GLN A 208 -28.59 -29.70 8.36
C GLN A 208 -29.68 -28.68 8.71
N ALA A 209 -30.95 -29.02 8.52
CA ALA A 209 -32.08 -28.17 8.89
C ALA A 209 -32.14 -27.91 10.41
N GLU A 210 -31.88 -28.93 11.23
CA GLU A 210 -31.85 -28.83 12.69
C GLU A 210 -30.71 -27.91 13.17
N LYS A 211 -29.49 -28.09 12.64
CA LYS A 211 -28.35 -27.19 12.89
C LYS A 211 -28.65 -25.75 12.46
N THR A 212 -29.33 -25.57 11.33
CA THR A 212 -29.69 -24.24 10.81
C THR A 212 -30.70 -23.55 11.73
N ARG A 213 -31.70 -24.27 12.26
CA ARG A 213 -32.64 -23.74 13.25
C ARG A 213 -31.94 -23.30 14.55
N GLN A 214 -31.02 -24.12 15.06
CA GLN A 214 -30.21 -23.76 16.24
C GLN A 214 -29.35 -22.52 15.98
N TYR A 215 -28.67 -22.46 14.83
CA TYR A 215 -27.90 -21.27 14.42
C TYR A 215 -28.75 -20.00 14.36
N LEU A 216 -29.95 -20.06 13.76
CA LEU A 216 -30.84 -18.90 13.66
C LEU A 216 -31.27 -18.41 15.04
N ARG A 217 -31.64 -19.32 15.95
CA ARG A 217 -31.96 -19.00 17.34
C ARG A 217 -30.78 -18.34 18.06
N TYR A 218 -29.59 -18.93 18.03
CA TYR A 218 -28.41 -18.36 18.67
C TYR A 218 -27.99 -17.02 18.05
N ARG A 219 -28.23 -16.79 16.76
CA ARG A 219 -27.98 -15.49 16.10
C ARG A 219 -28.94 -14.40 16.60
N GLU A 220 -30.19 -14.77 16.91
CA GLU A 220 -31.18 -13.84 17.46
C GLU A 220 -30.89 -13.52 18.94
N GLU A 221 -30.55 -14.54 19.74
CA GLU A 221 -30.07 -14.36 21.12
C GLU A 221 -28.79 -13.50 21.17
N LEU A 222 -27.80 -13.77 20.29
CA LEU A 222 -26.57 -12.97 20.16
C LEU A 222 -26.89 -11.50 19.81
N ARG A 223 -27.78 -11.25 18.83
CA ARG A 223 -28.15 -9.90 18.43
C ARG A 223 -28.77 -9.10 19.58
N GLY A 224 -29.60 -9.75 20.42
CA GLY A 224 -30.17 -9.14 21.62
C GLY A 224 -29.10 -8.75 22.65
N LEU A 225 -28.13 -9.65 22.88
CA LEU A 225 -26.99 -9.40 23.77
C LEU A 225 -26.06 -8.30 23.24
N GLU A 226 -25.71 -8.33 21.94
CA GLU A 226 -24.90 -7.29 21.29
C GLU A 226 -25.55 -5.90 21.46
N VAL A 227 -26.83 -5.77 21.12
CA VAL A 227 -27.57 -4.50 21.28
C VAL A 227 -27.56 -4.03 22.74
N SER A 228 -27.67 -4.95 23.70
CA SER A 228 -27.61 -4.63 25.14
C SER A 228 -26.22 -4.12 25.55
N VAL A 229 -25.14 -4.74 25.07
CA VAL A 229 -23.75 -4.30 25.30
C VAL A 229 -23.48 -2.94 24.65
N TRP A 230 -23.93 -2.72 23.41
CA TRP A 230 -23.79 -1.44 22.73
C TRP A 230 -24.54 -0.30 23.43
N MET A 231 -25.73 -0.57 23.98
CA MET A 231 -26.45 0.43 24.79
C MET A 231 -25.70 0.77 26.08
N ALA A 232 -25.23 -0.23 26.83
CA ALA A 232 -24.46 0.00 28.05
C ALA A 232 -23.15 0.78 27.79
N GLN A 233 -22.42 0.44 26.72
CA GLN A 233 -21.22 1.18 26.30
C GLN A 233 -21.53 2.62 25.88
N LEU A 234 -22.66 2.85 25.19
CA LEU A 234 -23.09 4.19 24.80
C LEU A 234 -23.45 5.06 26.02
N GLU A 235 -24.09 4.49 27.03
CA GLU A 235 -24.36 5.17 28.31
C GLU A 235 -23.06 5.49 29.07
N GLU A 236 -22.12 4.54 29.17
CA GLU A 236 -20.80 4.75 29.79
C GLU A 236 -19.98 5.82 29.05
N LEU A 237 -20.03 5.86 27.71
CA LEU A 237 -19.38 6.88 26.90
C LEU A 237 -20.03 8.26 27.07
N ARG A 238 -21.37 8.34 27.14
CA ARG A 238 -22.09 9.58 27.44
C ARG A 238 -21.73 10.13 28.82
N ALA A 239 -21.71 9.27 29.84
CA ALA A 239 -21.32 9.66 31.19
C ALA A 239 -19.87 10.18 31.25
N ARG A 240 -18.92 9.47 30.61
CA ARG A 240 -17.53 9.92 30.50
C ARG A 240 -17.40 11.24 29.73
N SER A 241 -18.15 11.41 28.64
CA SER A 241 -18.15 12.66 27.87
C SER A 241 -18.65 13.86 28.69
N LEU A 242 -19.66 13.66 29.55
CA LEU A 242 -20.17 14.71 30.43
C LEU A 242 -19.13 15.14 31.48
N VAL A 243 -18.45 14.17 32.10
CA VAL A 243 -17.37 14.44 33.07
C VAL A 243 -16.21 15.17 32.37
N LEU A 244 -15.77 14.67 31.22
CA LEU A 244 -14.67 15.27 30.46
C LEU A 244 -14.99 16.70 29.99
N GLN A 245 -16.23 16.98 29.61
CA GLN A 245 -16.66 18.33 29.27
C GLN A 245 -16.56 19.27 30.48
N ARG A 246 -17.07 18.86 31.65
CA ARG A 246 -16.99 19.65 32.88
C ARG A 246 -15.54 19.92 33.30
N ASP A 247 -14.68 18.91 33.19
CA ASP A 247 -13.27 19.03 33.55
C ASP A 247 -12.52 19.93 32.54
N TYR A 248 -12.90 19.90 31.24
CA TYR A 248 -12.44 20.86 30.23
C TYR A 248 -12.87 22.29 30.56
N ASP A 249 -14.16 22.53 30.85
CA ASP A 249 -14.69 23.85 31.19
C ASP A 249 -13.98 24.43 32.44
N THR A 250 -13.69 23.56 33.42
CA THR A 250 -12.90 23.92 34.62
C THR A 250 -11.47 24.31 34.26
N ALA A 251 -10.80 23.54 33.39
CA ALA A 251 -9.45 23.83 32.93
C ALA A 251 -9.37 25.12 32.10
N VAL A 252 -10.42 25.44 31.32
CA VAL A 252 -10.55 26.72 30.61
C VAL A 252 -10.62 27.89 31.58
N SER A 253 -11.46 27.80 32.63
CA SER A 253 -11.53 28.82 33.69
C SER A 253 -10.17 29.04 34.36
N HIS A 254 -9.51 27.97 34.81
CA HIS A 254 -8.19 28.08 35.44
C HIS A 254 -7.13 28.71 34.52
N ARG A 255 -7.20 28.46 33.20
CA ARG A 255 -6.31 29.08 32.22
C ARG A 255 -6.60 30.57 32.05
N GLU A 256 -7.86 30.99 32.11
CA GLU A 256 -8.26 32.40 32.03
C GLU A 256 -7.90 33.17 33.31
N ASP A 257 -7.98 32.53 34.48
CA ASP A 257 -7.52 33.08 35.76
C ASP A 257 -5.99 33.22 35.78
N ALA A 258 -5.25 32.19 35.37
CA ALA A 258 -3.79 32.24 35.26
C ALA A 258 -3.32 33.28 34.22
N ARG A 259 -4.08 33.48 33.14
CA ARG A 259 -3.82 34.52 32.15
C ARG A 259 -3.99 35.93 32.73
N ARG A 260 -5.07 36.18 33.50
CA ARG A 260 -5.28 37.45 34.18
C ARG A 260 -4.17 37.76 35.17
N ALA A 261 -3.78 36.78 36.00
CA ALA A 261 -2.64 36.92 36.92
C ALA A 261 -1.31 37.19 36.19
N LEU A 262 -1.10 36.62 35.00
CA LEU A 262 0.07 36.90 34.17
C LEU A 262 0.04 38.34 33.60
N GLU A 263 -1.13 38.81 33.14
CA GLU A 263 -1.32 40.18 32.65
C GLU A 263 -1.08 41.20 33.79
N GLU A 264 -1.56 40.94 35.01
CA GLU A 264 -1.27 41.73 36.23
C GLU A 264 0.23 41.77 36.57
N LEU A 265 0.92 40.62 36.49
CA LEU A 265 2.37 40.53 36.72
C LEU A 265 3.17 41.30 35.66
N TYR A 266 2.73 41.31 34.40
CA TYR A 266 3.36 42.13 33.36
C TYR A 266 3.19 43.62 33.65
N THR A 267 2.00 44.09 34.03
CA THR A 267 1.80 45.51 34.37
C THR A 267 2.64 45.93 35.58
N ALA A 268 2.73 45.10 36.62
CA ALA A 268 3.60 45.36 37.76
C ALA A 268 5.10 45.37 37.36
N GLY A 269 5.50 44.50 36.44
CA GLY A 269 6.87 44.48 35.88
C GLY A 269 7.21 45.74 35.08
N GLU A 270 6.26 46.28 34.32
CA GLU A 270 6.41 47.56 33.61
C GLU A 270 6.51 48.74 34.58
N GLU A 271 5.69 48.76 35.64
CA GLU A 271 5.77 49.76 36.72
C GLU A 271 7.13 49.72 37.43
N PHE A 272 7.61 48.55 37.86
CA PHE A 272 8.93 48.42 38.47
C PHE A 272 10.05 48.84 37.50
N SER A 273 9.92 48.52 36.21
CA SER A 273 10.88 48.95 35.18
C SER A 273 10.87 50.48 34.99
N ALA A 274 9.71 51.13 35.11
CA ALA A 274 9.60 52.59 35.10
C ALA A 274 10.20 53.23 36.35
N GLN A 275 9.96 52.66 37.54
CA GLN A 275 10.57 53.09 38.80
C GLN A 275 12.10 52.94 38.78
N MET A 276 12.62 51.84 38.22
CA MET A 276 14.07 51.65 38.02
C MET A 276 14.66 52.74 37.13
N ARG A 277 14.09 52.99 35.94
CA ARG A 277 14.54 54.08 35.07
C ARG A 277 14.52 55.44 35.76
N GLY A 278 13.49 55.73 36.57
CA GLY A 278 13.42 56.97 37.36
C GLY A 278 14.55 57.07 38.40
N LYS A 279 14.87 55.97 39.08
CA LYS A 279 16.00 55.89 40.02
C LYS A 279 17.36 55.98 39.33
N ASP A 280 17.52 55.38 38.16
CA ASP A 280 18.77 55.45 37.38
C ASP A 280 19.04 56.88 36.90
N ILE A 281 18.01 57.59 36.41
CA ILE A 281 18.10 59.01 36.07
C ILE A 281 18.51 59.83 37.30
N HIS A 282 17.84 59.63 38.44
CA HIS A 282 18.15 60.36 39.67
C HIS A 282 19.55 60.07 40.23
N ALA A 283 20.03 58.83 40.10
CA ALA A 283 21.40 58.47 40.45
C ALA A 283 22.43 59.15 39.53
N GLU A 284 22.09 59.39 38.27
CA GLU A 284 22.94 60.11 37.32
C GLU A 284 22.94 61.63 37.56
N GLU A 285 21.79 62.21 37.94
CA GLU A 285 21.70 63.60 38.43
C GLU A 285 22.63 63.81 39.64
N LEU A 286 22.52 62.94 40.66
CA LEU A 286 23.38 62.99 41.86
C LEU A 286 24.87 62.79 41.54
N ARG A 287 25.22 61.92 40.57
CA ARG A 287 26.60 61.78 40.09
C ARG A 287 27.10 63.05 39.38
N GLY A 288 26.24 63.73 38.63
CA GLY A 288 26.52 65.02 38.02
C GLY A 288 26.77 66.12 39.07
N GLU A 289 25.93 66.20 40.09
CA GLU A 289 26.12 67.11 41.24
C GLU A 289 27.42 66.82 42.00
N GLN A 290 27.72 65.54 42.28
CA GLN A 290 28.97 65.13 42.92
C GLN A 290 30.19 65.57 42.09
N ALA A 291 30.18 65.33 40.77
CA ALA A 291 31.29 65.72 39.90
C ALA A 291 31.50 67.25 39.85
N GLN A 292 30.42 68.04 39.89
CA GLN A 292 30.51 69.50 39.99
C GLN A 292 31.11 69.95 41.32
N LEU A 293 30.70 69.31 42.43
CA LEU A 293 31.26 69.59 43.76
C LEU A 293 32.74 69.20 43.86
N GLU A 294 33.14 68.05 43.32
CA GLU A 294 34.54 67.62 43.24
C GLU A 294 35.39 68.57 42.39
N GLN A 295 34.87 69.03 41.24
CA GLN A 295 35.54 70.06 40.44
C GLN A 295 35.66 71.40 41.18
N GLY A 296 34.64 71.79 41.95
CA GLY A 296 34.68 72.96 42.82
C GLY A 296 35.73 72.85 43.92
N ILE A 297 35.80 71.68 44.60
CA ILE A 297 36.82 71.38 45.61
C ILE A 297 38.22 71.49 44.99
N HIS A 298 38.47 70.86 43.84
CA HIS A 298 39.77 70.96 43.17
C HIS A 298 40.13 72.39 42.72
N SER A 299 39.15 73.22 42.34
CA SER A 299 39.39 74.65 42.07
C SER A 299 39.84 75.38 43.34
N CYS A 300 39.14 75.18 44.46
CA CYS A 300 39.51 75.77 45.74
C CYS A 300 40.85 75.24 46.27
N GLU A 301 41.17 73.96 46.09
CA GLU A 301 42.49 73.40 46.40
C GLU A 301 43.58 74.03 45.54
N GLY A 302 43.33 74.27 44.26
CA GLY A 302 44.21 75.01 43.37
C GLY A 302 44.46 76.44 43.86
N GLU A 303 43.41 77.17 44.22
CA GLU A 303 43.50 78.52 44.81
C GLU A 303 44.26 78.53 46.14
N ILE A 304 43.99 77.57 47.03
CA ILE A 304 44.72 77.42 48.30
C ILE A 304 46.21 77.16 48.06
N ASN A 305 46.56 76.31 47.09
CA ASN A 305 47.95 76.03 46.74
C ASN A 305 48.66 77.25 46.13
N LEU A 306 47.97 78.05 45.31
CA LEU A 306 48.49 79.32 44.81
C LEU A 306 48.72 80.31 45.97
N LEU A 307 47.73 80.49 46.85
CA LEU A 307 47.85 81.35 48.03
C LEU A 307 48.96 80.89 48.99
N HIS A 308 49.16 79.59 49.20
CA HIS A 308 50.29 79.07 49.96
C HIS A 308 51.65 79.39 49.30
N ASN A 309 51.76 79.26 47.97
CA ASN A 309 52.96 79.65 47.24
C ASN A 309 53.21 81.16 47.30
N ASP A 310 52.17 81.99 47.20
CA ASP A 310 52.28 83.44 47.34
C ASP A 310 52.64 83.87 48.76
N MET A 311 52.06 83.24 49.79
CA MET A 311 52.45 83.43 51.19
C MET A 311 53.92 83.04 51.41
N ARG A 312 54.36 81.91 50.83
CA ARG A 312 55.75 81.48 50.88
C ARG A 312 56.68 82.47 50.20
N ASN A 313 56.41 82.85 48.95
CA ASN A 313 57.17 83.85 48.20
C ASN A 313 57.23 85.20 48.93
N ASN A 314 56.12 85.64 49.53
CA ASN A 314 56.10 86.85 50.35
C ASN A 314 56.92 86.72 51.64
N SER A 315 56.91 85.55 52.28
CA SER A 315 57.75 85.28 53.47
C SER A 315 59.24 85.24 53.14
N GLU A 316 59.62 84.63 52.00
CA GLU A 316 61.00 84.58 51.50
C GLU A 316 61.48 85.99 51.06
N ASN A 317 60.63 86.77 50.37
CA ASN A 317 60.90 88.18 50.08
C ASN A 317 61.01 89.04 51.35
N MET A 318 60.15 88.83 52.35
CA MET A 318 60.23 89.57 53.62
C MET A 318 61.49 89.21 54.42
N ALA A 319 61.93 87.94 54.37
CA ALA A 319 63.20 87.52 54.93
C ALA A 319 64.38 88.20 54.21
N ARG A 320 64.39 88.20 52.87
CA ARG A 320 65.43 88.89 52.08
C ARG A 320 65.48 90.40 52.38
N ILE A 321 64.32 91.07 52.46
CA ILE A 321 64.25 92.49 52.80
C ILE A 321 64.80 92.76 54.22
N ARG A 322 64.52 91.88 55.20
CA ARG A 322 65.12 92.00 56.55
C ARG A 322 66.63 91.79 56.53
N GLU A 323 67.14 90.87 55.72
CA GLU A 323 68.57 90.64 55.57
C GLU A 323 69.28 91.80 54.87
N GLU A 324 68.68 92.36 53.81
CA GLU A 324 69.10 93.61 53.18
C GLU A 324 69.10 94.77 54.20
N GLN A 325 68.05 94.89 55.02
CA GLN A 325 67.94 95.92 56.07
C GLN A 325 69.02 95.75 57.15
N ALA A 326 69.27 94.52 57.63
CA ALA A 326 70.33 94.22 58.58
C ALA A 326 71.73 94.49 57.99
N GLN A 327 71.95 94.24 56.69
CA GLN A 327 73.19 94.66 56.01
C GLN A 327 73.33 96.19 55.95
N GLN A 328 72.24 96.92 55.72
CA GLN A 328 72.28 98.40 55.72
C GLN A 328 72.51 98.97 57.13
N GLU A 329 71.92 98.37 58.17
CA GLU A 329 72.21 98.72 59.58
C GLU A 329 73.66 98.39 59.95
N GLY A 330 74.19 97.24 59.52
CA GLY A 330 75.61 96.90 59.68
C GLY A 330 76.55 97.86 58.94
N ARG A 331 76.19 98.31 57.74
CA ARG A 331 76.92 99.37 57.00
C ARG A 331 76.83 100.71 57.71
N ALA A 332 75.67 101.08 58.24
CA ALA A 332 75.48 102.31 59.02
C ALA A 332 76.32 102.28 60.31
N GLY A 333 76.38 101.14 61.01
CA GLY A 333 77.26 100.93 62.17
C GLY A 333 78.75 101.03 61.81
N SER A 334 79.18 100.43 60.70
CA SER A 334 80.56 100.54 60.20
C SER A 334 80.92 101.98 59.81
N LEU A 335 80.03 102.70 59.13
CA LEU A 335 80.19 104.13 58.83
C LEU A 335 80.24 104.98 60.11
N HIS A 336 79.42 104.67 61.11
CA HIS A 336 79.46 105.36 62.41
C HIS A 336 80.79 105.13 63.14
N GLN A 337 81.30 103.89 63.13
CA GLN A 337 82.61 103.56 63.70
C GLN A 337 83.76 104.27 62.96
N GLN A 338 83.70 104.38 61.63
CA GLN A 338 84.67 105.16 60.84
C GLN A 338 84.58 106.68 61.10
N ILE A 339 83.39 107.20 61.42
CA ILE A 339 83.20 108.61 61.83
C ILE A 339 83.82 108.84 63.21
N GLU A 340 83.61 107.93 64.17
CA GLU A 340 84.21 108.02 65.50
C GLU A 340 85.75 107.83 65.46
N GLU A 341 86.29 106.91 64.65
CA GLU A 341 87.75 106.84 64.41
C GLU A 341 88.30 108.14 63.80
N ARG A 342 87.59 108.75 62.86
CA ARG A 342 88.01 110.04 62.27
C ARG A 342 87.89 111.20 63.27
N ARG A 343 86.92 111.17 64.19
CA ARG A 343 86.81 112.13 65.31
C ARG A 343 87.91 111.95 66.33
N ALA A 344 88.22 110.71 66.73
CA ALA A 344 89.33 110.42 67.61
C ALA A 344 90.68 110.87 67.01
N ARG A 345 90.89 110.65 65.70
CA ARG A 345 92.03 111.21 64.96
C ARG A 345 92.03 112.74 64.91
N LEU A 346 90.87 113.37 64.77
CA LEU A 346 90.76 114.83 64.84
C LEU A 346 91.13 115.36 66.23
N GLU A 347 90.63 114.76 67.32
CA GLU A 347 91.04 115.13 68.68
C GLU A 347 92.53 114.87 68.93
N GLU A 348 93.09 113.80 68.38
CA GLU A 348 94.52 113.50 68.49
C GLU A 348 95.36 114.56 67.75
N ILE A 349 94.95 114.93 66.53
CA ILE A 349 95.56 116.03 65.75
C ILE A 349 95.35 117.40 66.42
N GLU A 350 94.23 117.64 67.10
CA GLU A 350 94.01 118.86 67.89
C GLU A 350 94.92 118.91 69.13
N ARG A 351 95.09 117.79 69.84
CA ARG A 351 96.06 117.69 70.94
C ARG A 351 97.51 117.81 70.47
N GLU A 352 97.83 117.31 69.27
CA GLU A 352 99.13 117.56 68.62
C GLU A 352 99.28 119.03 68.22
N MET A 353 98.24 119.69 67.69
CA MET A 353 98.25 121.13 67.43
C MET A 353 98.40 121.96 68.70
N GLU A 354 97.82 121.55 69.84
CA GLU A 354 97.99 122.25 71.12
C GLU A 354 99.39 122.05 71.71
N ARG A 355 99.97 120.84 71.61
CA ARG A 355 101.39 120.61 71.93
C ARG A 355 102.31 121.42 71.02
N CYS A 356 102.02 121.49 69.72
CA CYS A 356 102.76 122.33 68.78
C CYS A 356 102.58 123.83 69.07
N ARG A 357 101.39 124.31 69.46
CA ARG A 357 101.18 125.70 69.90
C ARG A 357 101.97 126.02 71.17
N ALA A 358 102.00 125.12 72.14
CA ALA A 358 102.81 125.28 73.35
C ALA A 358 104.33 125.32 73.04
N GLY A 359 104.81 124.43 72.17
CA GLY A 359 106.20 124.43 71.69
C GLY A 359 106.54 125.67 70.86
N MET A 360 105.65 126.11 69.97
CA MET A 360 105.81 127.34 69.20
C MET A 360 105.87 128.59 70.10
N GLY A 361 105.26 128.59 71.29
CA GLY A 361 105.40 129.67 72.28
C GLY A 361 106.79 129.82 72.92
N GLN A 362 107.63 128.78 72.85
CA GLN A 362 109.06 128.84 73.21
C GLN A 362 109.93 129.07 71.96
N VAL A 363 109.70 128.31 70.88
CA VAL A 363 110.50 128.39 69.64
C VAL A 363 110.32 129.72 68.89
N SER A 364 109.14 130.36 68.96
CA SER A 364 108.91 131.70 68.39
C SER A 364 109.67 132.83 69.11
N ARG A 365 110.33 132.56 70.25
CA ARG A 365 111.25 133.51 70.90
C ARG A 365 112.73 133.30 70.51
N GLU A 366 113.08 132.17 69.90
CA GLU A 366 114.45 131.89 69.46
C GLU A 366 114.62 131.91 67.93
N VAL A 367 113.58 131.56 67.14
CA VAL A 367 113.64 131.59 65.67
C VAL A 367 113.51 133.01 65.08
N GLN A 368 113.27 134.03 65.92
CA GLN A 368 113.52 135.43 65.55
C GLN A 368 115.02 135.73 65.28
N ARG A 369 115.92 134.76 65.47
CA ARG A 369 117.34 134.84 65.06
C ARG A 369 117.70 134.13 63.75
N THR A 370 116.82 133.30 63.17
CA THR A 370 117.19 132.40 62.06
C THR A 370 116.08 132.25 61.01
N LEU A 371 115.49 133.37 60.63
CA LEU A 371 114.83 133.52 59.33
C LEU A 371 115.89 133.55 58.22
N HIS A 372 115.98 132.50 57.38
CA HIS A 372 116.16 132.56 55.91
C HIS A 372 116.10 131.14 55.29
N SER A 373 115.62 131.07 54.03
CA SER A 373 115.33 129.91 53.16
C SER A 373 114.24 128.89 53.63
N SER A 374 113.31 128.33 52.84
CA SER A 374 112.69 128.54 51.50
C SER A 374 112.54 127.21 50.73
N GLY A 375 111.30 126.86 50.35
CA GLY A 375 110.93 126.12 49.12
C GLY A 375 111.01 124.57 49.14
N THR A 376 110.23 123.78 48.38
CA THR A 376 109.26 124.07 47.28
C THR A 376 108.21 122.93 47.07
N LEU A 377 107.25 123.18 46.17
CA LEU A 377 106.17 122.33 45.58
C LEU A 377 106.65 120.98 44.96
N SER A 378 105.84 119.89 45.04
CA SER A 378 104.84 119.37 44.04
C SER A 378 105.42 118.56 42.88
N GLU A 379 104.92 117.33 42.63
CA GLU A 379 104.43 116.86 41.31
C GLU A 379 103.89 115.40 41.32
N GLU A 380 103.31 115.02 40.17
CA GLU A 380 102.89 113.69 39.68
C GLU A 380 101.54 113.10 40.14
N LEU A 381 100.59 113.10 39.18
CA LEU A 381 99.16 112.80 39.30
C LEU A 381 98.73 111.74 38.26
N GLU A 382 99.67 111.08 37.55
CA GLU A 382 99.36 110.62 36.19
C GLU A 382 100.01 109.28 35.78
N GLN A 383 99.30 108.19 36.11
CA GLN A 383 99.31 106.94 35.34
C GLN A 383 97.96 106.23 35.61
N LEU A 384 97.01 106.20 34.65
CA LEU A 384 96.99 105.35 33.44
C LEU A 384 97.02 103.85 33.82
N ARG A 385 96.22 102.92 33.31
CA ARG A 385 95.10 102.80 32.34
C ARG A 385 94.97 101.26 32.13
N GLU A 386 93.99 100.83 31.34
CA GLU A 386 94.01 99.59 30.53
C GLU A 386 94.07 98.17 31.15
N ARG A 387 92.94 97.45 31.01
CA ARG A 387 92.75 96.13 30.32
C ARG A 387 91.35 95.60 30.66
N GLU A 388 90.33 95.54 29.81
CA GLU A 388 90.16 95.22 28.37
C GLU A 388 90.04 93.70 28.05
N ARG A 389 88.92 93.30 27.41
CA ARG A 389 88.54 92.02 26.73
C ARG A 389 88.30 90.74 27.57
N LEU A 390 87.31 89.83 27.36
CA LEU A 390 86.38 89.34 26.27
C LEU A 390 86.88 88.24 25.30
N GLU A 391 86.21 87.05 25.29
CA GLU A 391 86.10 85.97 24.25
C GLU A 391 85.22 84.77 24.78
N GLN A 392 84.74 83.73 24.06
CA GLN A 392 84.13 83.56 22.70
C GLN A 392 83.44 82.14 22.50
N ALA A 393 82.28 82.07 21.80
CA ALA A 393 81.79 80.97 20.88
C ALA A 393 81.53 79.49 21.39
N SER A 394 80.80 78.53 20.75
CA SER A 394 79.86 78.41 19.57
C SER A 394 79.07 77.04 19.51
N ALA A 395 78.23 76.85 18.45
CA ALA A 395 77.20 75.81 18.11
C ALA A 395 77.69 74.34 17.82
N ALA A 396 76.94 73.32 17.32
CA ALA A 396 75.78 73.21 16.38
C ALA A 396 75.03 71.84 16.33
N GLU A 397 74.19 71.62 15.30
CA GLU A 397 73.02 70.70 15.20
C GLU A 397 73.14 69.38 14.37
N VAL A 398 72.17 68.47 14.60
CA VAL A 398 71.44 67.56 13.67
C VAL A 398 72.19 66.76 12.58
N ARG A 399 72.19 65.41 12.71
CA ARG A 399 72.26 64.44 11.60
C ARG A 399 71.52 63.12 11.88
N GLN A 400 71.04 62.52 10.78
CA GLN A 400 70.71 61.09 10.58
C GLN A 400 69.46 60.49 11.23
N LEU A 401 68.32 60.80 10.60
CA LEU A 401 67.08 60.03 10.64
C LEU A 401 66.94 59.28 9.29
N LEU A 402 67.61 58.13 9.10
CA LEU A 402 67.47 57.26 7.90
C LEU A 402 68.25 55.92 8.00
N SER A 403 67.81 54.99 8.86
CA SER A 403 68.34 53.61 8.84
C SER A 403 67.31 52.55 9.26
N ALA A 404 66.67 51.94 8.26
CA ALA A 404 66.14 50.56 8.23
C ALA A 404 65.14 50.14 9.33
N LEU A 405 63.87 49.77 9.07
CA LEU A 405 63.22 49.35 7.81
C LEU A 405 63.75 48.03 7.20
N THR A 406 64.37 47.18 8.02
CA THR A 406 64.81 45.80 7.68
C THR A 406 64.20 44.71 8.57
N ALA A 407 63.26 45.06 9.47
CA ALA A 407 62.79 44.16 10.54
C ALA A 407 61.56 43.29 10.20
N ALA A 408 61.13 43.21 8.92
CA ALA A 408 59.82 42.63 8.55
C ALA A 408 59.87 41.61 7.38
N ALA A 409 61.04 41.05 7.06
CA ALA A 409 61.20 40.11 5.93
C ALA A 409 62.00 38.83 6.26
N GLN A 410 62.28 38.57 7.55
CA GLN A 410 63.12 37.47 8.02
C GLN A 410 62.30 36.35 8.71
N GLU A 411 61.08 36.10 8.25
CA GLU A 411 60.12 35.17 8.89
C GLU A 411 59.89 33.86 8.09
N LEU A 412 60.58 33.66 6.95
CA LEU A 412 60.23 32.61 5.98
C LEU A 412 61.41 31.78 5.43
N LEU A 413 62.54 31.66 6.15
CA LEU A 413 63.68 30.83 5.69
C LEU A 413 64.42 30.03 6.77
N ASP A 414 64.35 30.38 8.04
CA ASP A 414 65.03 29.65 9.13
C ASP A 414 64.10 28.65 9.86
N GLN A 415 63.52 27.71 9.10
CA GLN A 415 62.96 26.47 9.66
C GLN A 415 63.52 25.22 8.96
N THR A 416 63.85 24.23 9.79
CA THR A 416 64.22 22.83 9.48
C THR A 416 65.67 22.51 9.05
N ALA A 417 66.31 21.67 9.89
CA ALA A 417 67.41 20.80 9.50
C ALA A 417 66.86 19.49 8.89
N PRO A 418 67.67 18.69 8.17
CA PRO A 418 67.15 17.53 7.43
C PRO A 418 66.74 16.37 8.35
N GLY A 419 65.49 15.91 8.25
CA GLY A 419 65.09 14.57 8.73
C GLY A 419 63.79 14.47 9.53
N GLU A 420 63.17 15.56 9.97
CA GLU A 420 61.97 15.51 10.82
C GLU A 420 60.66 15.87 10.11
N SER A 421 59.60 15.09 10.37
CA SER A 421 58.24 15.36 9.89
C SER A 421 57.42 16.07 10.96
N CYS A 422 57.08 17.34 10.75
CA CYS A 422 56.16 18.09 11.61
C CYS A 422 54.71 18.03 11.09
N LYS A 423 53.73 17.88 11.99
CA LYS A 423 52.29 17.89 11.66
C LYS A 423 51.59 19.09 12.30
N ILE A 424 50.74 19.73 11.51
CA ILE A 424 49.93 20.90 11.83
C ILE A 424 48.63 20.48 12.57
N PRO A 425 48.11 21.26 13.53
CA PRO A 425 46.71 21.23 13.92
C PRO A 425 45.93 22.43 13.38
N LEU A 426 45.02 22.19 12.44
CA LEU A 426 43.98 23.13 11.99
C LEU A 426 42.75 22.94 12.89
N ILE A 427 42.22 24.00 13.51
CA ILE A 427 40.99 23.95 14.30
C ILE A 427 39.82 24.48 13.46
N GLN A 428 38.85 23.61 13.18
CA GLN A 428 37.61 23.95 12.49
C GLN A 428 36.44 23.41 13.35
N THR A 429 35.57 24.29 13.82
CA THR A 429 34.49 23.95 14.77
C THR A 429 33.13 23.85 14.08
N GLN A 430 32.48 22.71 14.26
CA GLN A 430 31.05 22.46 14.00
C GLN A 430 30.49 21.52 15.10
N PRO A 431 29.16 21.44 15.28
CA PRO A 431 28.57 21.40 16.63
C PRO A 431 28.60 20.05 17.33
N ASP A 432 28.58 20.14 18.65
CA ASP A 432 28.57 19.02 19.60
C ASP A 432 27.14 18.49 19.82
N PHE A 433 26.98 17.16 19.81
CA PHE A 433 25.74 16.47 20.17
C PHE A 433 25.98 15.64 21.44
N SER A 434 25.63 16.22 22.59
CA SER A 434 25.54 15.48 23.85
C SER A 434 24.19 14.75 23.93
N GLY A 435 24.20 13.42 24.08
CA GLY A 435 22.96 12.63 24.22
C GLY A 435 23.02 11.15 23.79
N VAL A 436 23.71 10.32 24.58
CA VAL A 436 23.55 8.85 24.75
C VAL A 436 22.72 8.10 23.66
N SER A 437 23.37 7.58 22.60
CA SER A 437 22.66 6.67 21.64
C SER A 437 23.52 5.64 20.87
N GLY A 438 24.83 5.52 21.14
CA GLY A 438 25.77 4.82 20.23
C GLY A 438 25.82 3.28 20.24
N GLN A 439 25.07 2.57 21.10
CA GLN A 439 25.28 1.12 21.31
C GLN A 439 24.03 0.21 21.21
N LEU A 440 22.83 0.74 20.95
CA LEU A 440 21.60 -0.07 20.96
C LEU A 440 21.17 -0.66 19.60
N TYR A 441 21.75 -0.22 18.48
CA TYR A 441 21.28 -0.57 17.12
C TYR A 441 22.44 -0.79 16.12
N GLN A 442 23.53 -1.41 16.56
CA GLN A 442 24.74 -1.54 15.73
C GLN A 442 24.59 -2.55 14.58
N ASP A 443 23.73 -3.56 14.73
CA ASP A 443 23.60 -4.65 13.76
C ASP A 443 22.40 -4.47 12.82
N LEU A 444 22.65 -4.68 11.53
CA LEU A 444 21.59 -4.92 10.55
C LEU A 444 21.08 -6.37 10.70
N LEU A 445 19.85 -6.52 11.17
CA LEU A 445 19.18 -7.82 11.37
C LEU A 445 18.63 -8.35 10.04
N SER A 446 17.95 -7.48 9.28
CA SER A 446 17.41 -7.80 7.95
C SER A 446 17.27 -6.55 7.08
N SER A 447 17.28 -6.74 5.76
CA SER A 447 17.09 -5.67 4.76
C SER A 447 16.33 -6.23 3.56
N VAL A 448 15.28 -5.52 3.15
CA VAL A 448 14.44 -5.85 1.99
C VAL A 448 14.29 -4.59 1.13
N VAL A 449 14.39 -4.76 -0.18
CA VAL A 449 14.18 -3.70 -1.17
C VAL A 449 13.17 -4.18 -2.20
N THR A 450 12.08 -3.43 -2.39
CA THR A 450 11.00 -3.77 -3.32
C THR A 450 10.80 -2.67 -4.38
N PRO A 451 10.51 -3.02 -5.65
CA PRO A 451 10.30 -2.03 -6.72
C PRO A 451 8.98 -1.28 -6.55
N LEU A 452 8.96 0.02 -6.86
CA LEU A 452 7.73 0.80 -6.91
C LEU A 452 7.19 0.88 -8.34
N ASP A 453 6.20 0.04 -8.61
CA ASP A 453 5.46 0.06 -9.87
C ASP A 453 4.20 0.94 -9.74
N GLY A 454 3.82 1.65 -10.80
CA GLY A 454 2.53 2.36 -10.91
C GLY A 454 2.60 3.89 -10.92
N VAL A 455 1.43 4.52 -10.75
CA VAL A 455 1.21 5.97 -10.86
C VAL A 455 1.81 6.72 -9.66
N ALA A 456 2.21 7.98 -9.85
CA ALA A 456 2.83 8.82 -8.81
C ALA A 456 2.04 8.87 -7.48
N THR A 457 0.70 8.83 -7.51
CA THR A 457 -0.14 8.81 -6.30
C THR A 457 0.08 7.55 -5.44
N ARG A 458 0.36 6.40 -6.06
CA ARG A 458 0.73 5.15 -5.37
C ARG A 458 2.09 5.30 -4.71
N GLY A 459 3.06 5.88 -5.42
CA GLY A 459 4.40 6.16 -4.91
C GLY A 459 4.37 7.08 -3.67
N HIS A 460 3.56 8.13 -3.72
CA HIS A 460 3.30 9.04 -2.60
C HIS A 460 2.73 8.28 -1.38
N ASN A 461 1.68 7.48 -1.57
CA ASN A 461 1.09 6.68 -0.48
C ASN A 461 2.08 5.72 0.17
N VAL A 462 2.92 5.05 -0.62
CA VAL A 462 3.96 4.14 -0.11
C VAL A 462 5.06 4.92 0.63
N ALA A 463 5.50 6.07 0.11
CA ALA A 463 6.48 6.91 0.78
C ALA A 463 5.97 7.45 2.13
N LEU A 464 4.71 7.89 2.18
CA LEU A 464 4.06 8.37 3.40
C LEU A 464 3.96 7.26 4.46
N ALA A 465 3.44 6.10 4.09
CA ALA A 465 3.36 4.95 5.01
C ALA A 465 4.74 4.44 5.47
N ALA A 466 5.75 4.45 4.59
CA ALA A 466 7.12 4.12 4.93
C ALA A 466 7.73 5.15 5.91
N SER A 467 7.45 6.44 5.72
CA SER A 467 7.92 7.50 6.63
C SER A 467 7.27 7.39 8.02
N SER A 468 5.98 7.02 8.10
CA SER A 468 5.28 6.79 9.37
C SER A 468 5.82 5.58 10.15
N CYS A 469 6.39 4.59 9.46
CA CYS A 469 7.08 3.45 10.06
C CYS A 469 8.56 3.73 10.38
N ASN A 470 9.16 4.75 9.77
CA ASN A 470 10.59 5.03 9.88
C ASN A 470 10.96 5.49 11.30
N GLY A 471 12.06 4.96 11.83
CA GLY A 471 12.57 5.31 13.16
C GLY A 471 11.76 4.72 14.32
N LYS A 472 10.68 3.97 14.08
CA LYS A 472 9.93 3.29 15.16
C LYS A 472 10.83 2.29 15.87
N VAL A 473 10.85 2.37 17.21
CA VAL A 473 11.56 1.44 18.09
C VAL A 473 10.54 0.49 18.74
N ILE A 474 10.86 -0.80 18.74
CA ILE A 474 10.07 -1.88 19.32
C ILE A 474 10.90 -2.48 20.45
N MET A 475 10.47 -2.26 21.69
CA MET A 475 11.13 -2.77 22.89
C MET A 475 10.96 -4.29 23.03
N PRO A 476 11.82 -4.99 23.79
CA PRO A 476 11.64 -6.40 24.13
C PRO A 476 10.22 -6.73 24.61
N GLY A 477 9.61 -7.76 24.06
CA GLY A 477 8.24 -8.19 24.34
C GLY A 477 7.12 -7.36 23.68
N GLN A 478 7.43 -6.16 23.15
CA GLN A 478 6.45 -5.25 22.56
C GLN A 478 5.94 -5.78 21.20
N VAL A 479 4.65 -5.58 20.95
CA VAL A 479 4.00 -5.86 19.66
C VAL A 479 3.96 -4.59 18.81
N PHE A 480 4.53 -4.65 17.61
CA PHE A 480 4.32 -3.66 16.55
C PHE A 480 2.99 -3.91 15.85
N SER A 481 2.28 -2.82 15.53
CA SER A 481 1.06 -2.82 14.71
C SER A 481 1.29 -1.88 13.54
N TYR A 482 1.13 -2.39 12.31
CA TYR A 482 1.38 -1.61 11.11
C TYR A 482 0.34 -0.48 10.95
N LEU A 483 -0.95 -0.79 11.04
CA LEU A 483 -2.01 0.22 11.01
C LEU A 483 -1.97 1.16 12.22
N GLY A 484 -1.48 0.69 13.37
CA GLY A 484 -1.18 1.54 14.53
C GLY A 484 -0.02 2.51 14.29
N ALA A 485 0.96 2.14 13.45
CA ALA A 485 2.09 3.00 13.09
C ALA A 485 1.75 4.03 12.02
N ILE A 486 0.94 3.66 11.01
CA ILE A 486 0.55 4.56 9.90
C ILE A 486 -0.74 5.35 10.13
N GLY A 487 -1.55 4.96 11.12
CA GLY A 487 -2.86 5.58 11.40
C GLY A 487 -3.94 5.23 10.38
N ASN A 488 -5.00 6.03 10.34
CA ASN A 488 -6.06 5.92 9.33
C ASN A 488 -5.54 6.40 7.96
N PRO A 489 -5.51 5.56 6.90
CA PRO A 489 -5.06 5.96 5.57
C PRO A 489 -6.14 6.79 4.85
N SER A 490 -6.31 8.04 5.28
CA SER A 490 -7.33 8.97 4.81
C SER A 490 -6.73 10.20 4.13
N VAL A 491 -7.56 10.93 3.36
CA VAL A 491 -7.15 12.19 2.70
C VAL A 491 -6.72 13.25 3.70
N ALA A 492 -7.38 13.31 4.87
CA ALA A 492 -7.01 14.20 5.97
C ALA A 492 -5.60 13.91 6.52
N ASN A 493 -5.14 12.66 6.44
CA ASN A 493 -3.80 12.24 6.83
C ASN A 493 -2.80 12.25 5.65
N GLY A 494 -3.13 12.91 4.54
CA GLY A 494 -2.24 13.10 3.39
C GLY A 494 -2.20 11.95 2.39
N TYR A 495 -3.01 10.90 2.56
CA TYR A 495 -3.11 9.81 1.58
C TYR A 495 -3.95 10.19 0.37
N GLN A 496 -3.51 9.76 -0.81
CA GLN A 496 -4.16 10.05 -2.09
C GLN A 496 -4.94 8.83 -2.58
N THR A 497 -5.94 9.09 -3.43
CA THR A 497 -6.64 8.04 -4.17
C THR A 497 -5.67 7.41 -5.18
N SER A 498 -5.57 6.09 -5.14
CA SER A 498 -4.81 5.31 -6.11
C SER A 498 -5.41 3.92 -6.27
N THR A 499 -5.08 3.26 -7.36
CA THR A 499 -5.64 1.94 -7.68
C THR A 499 -5.21 0.90 -6.65
N GLY A 500 -6.20 0.21 -6.09
CA GLY A 500 -6.04 -0.90 -5.16
C GLY A 500 -6.99 -2.05 -5.49
N TYR A 501 -7.07 -3.03 -4.59
CA TYR A 501 -7.90 -4.21 -4.75
C TYR A 501 -8.85 -4.34 -3.56
N ALA A 502 -10.16 -4.35 -3.83
CA ALA A 502 -11.20 -4.65 -2.84
C ALA A 502 -12.26 -5.54 -3.47
N ASN A 503 -12.81 -6.47 -2.69
CA ASN A 503 -13.92 -7.36 -3.10
C ASN A 503 -13.68 -8.13 -4.43
N GLY A 504 -12.42 -8.42 -4.77
CA GLY A 504 -12.05 -9.12 -6.02
C GLY A 504 -11.90 -8.21 -7.25
N GLU A 505 -12.24 -6.93 -7.14
CA GLU A 505 -12.16 -5.96 -8.21
C GLU A 505 -10.99 -4.98 -8.05
N THR A 506 -10.64 -4.35 -9.17
CA THR A 506 -9.65 -3.26 -9.22
C THR A 506 -10.40 -1.96 -8.99
N VAL A 507 -10.18 -1.29 -7.86
CA VAL A 507 -10.93 -0.08 -7.48
C VAL A 507 -9.96 1.02 -7.05
N ASP A 508 -10.32 2.27 -7.32
CA ASP A 508 -9.58 3.41 -6.82
C ASP A 508 -9.95 3.66 -5.35
N MET A 509 -8.94 3.66 -4.48
CA MET A 509 -9.10 3.78 -3.03
C MET A 509 -8.06 4.73 -2.43
N VAL A 510 -8.45 5.42 -1.36
CA VAL A 510 -7.50 6.23 -0.59
C VAL A 510 -6.49 5.31 0.08
N GLY A 511 -5.20 5.63 -0.03
CA GLY A 511 -4.13 4.78 0.50
C GLY A 511 -3.78 3.57 -0.38
N GLY A 512 -4.26 3.51 -1.63
CA GLY A 512 -3.81 2.49 -2.60
C GLY A 512 -2.28 2.43 -2.66
N GLY A 513 -1.71 1.26 -2.32
CA GLY A 513 -0.26 1.03 -2.23
C GLY A 513 0.26 0.61 -0.86
N ILE A 514 -0.42 0.94 0.26
CA ILE A 514 0.11 0.71 1.63
C ILE A 514 0.50 -0.76 1.92
N CYS A 515 -0.17 -1.74 1.31
CA CYS A 515 0.15 -3.16 1.52
C CYS A 515 1.56 -3.57 1.06
N GLN A 516 2.22 -2.75 0.21
CA GLN A 516 3.62 -2.98 -0.15
C GLN A 516 4.56 -2.72 1.03
N VAL A 517 4.24 -1.76 1.90
CA VAL A 517 5.04 -1.48 3.10
C VAL A 517 4.83 -2.56 4.15
N SER A 518 3.59 -2.94 4.47
CA SER A 518 3.31 -4.04 5.40
C SER A 518 3.95 -5.36 4.95
N SER A 519 3.91 -5.67 3.65
CA SER A 519 4.58 -6.85 3.08
C SER A 519 6.11 -6.77 3.17
N SER A 520 6.70 -5.61 2.89
CA SER A 520 8.16 -5.42 3.00
C SER A 520 8.63 -5.52 4.45
N ILE A 521 7.85 -4.98 5.40
CA ILE A 521 8.07 -5.14 6.84
C ILE A 521 7.94 -6.62 7.22
N TYR A 522 6.89 -7.34 6.80
CA TYR A 522 6.75 -8.77 7.08
C TYR A 522 7.94 -9.60 6.57
N TYR A 523 8.38 -9.36 5.33
CA TYR A 523 9.55 -10.02 4.75
C TYR A 523 10.81 -9.75 5.59
N CYS A 524 11.03 -8.52 6.04
CA CYS A 524 12.09 -8.18 7.00
C CYS A 524 11.92 -8.89 8.35
N THR A 525 10.71 -9.00 8.89
CA THR A 525 10.39 -9.64 10.17
C THR A 525 10.75 -11.13 10.17
N VAL A 526 10.44 -11.86 9.08
CA VAL A 526 10.81 -13.27 8.94
C VAL A 526 12.33 -13.43 8.95
N TYR A 527 13.05 -12.59 8.20
CA TYR A 527 14.52 -12.67 8.10
C TYR A 527 15.25 -12.19 9.35
N ALA A 528 14.64 -11.30 10.15
CA ALA A 528 15.12 -10.90 11.47
C ALA A 528 14.76 -11.93 12.58
N ASN A 529 14.18 -13.07 12.21
CA ASN A 529 13.72 -14.15 13.10
C ASN A 529 12.71 -13.73 14.18
N LEU A 530 11.85 -12.76 13.89
CA LEU A 530 10.90 -12.25 14.88
C LEU A 530 9.58 -13.04 14.92
N GLU A 531 8.88 -12.98 16.05
CA GLU A 531 7.58 -13.63 16.27
C GLU A 531 6.48 -12.91 15.47
N ILE A 532 5.75 -13.66 14.64
CA ILE A 532 4.57 -13.12 13.93
C ILE A 532 3.35 -13.26 14.84
N VAL A 533 2.74 -12.13 15.20
CA VAL A 533 1.55 -12.09 16.06
C VAL A 533 0.28 -12.19 15.23
N TYR A 534 0.24 -11.51 14.07
CA TYR A 534 -0.88 -11.59 13.15
C TYR A 534 -0.46 -11.22 11.72
N ARG A 535 -0.84 -12.03 10.74
CA ARG A 535 -0.59 -11.82 9.32
C ARG A 535 -1.66 -12.51 8.48
N ALA A 536 -2.12 -11.85 7.42
CA ALA A 536 -2.95 -12.43 6.36
C ALA A 536 -2.25 -12.30 5.00
N ASN A 537 -2.51 -13.22 4.06
CA ASN A 537 -2.07 -13.10 2.67
C ASN A 537 -3.08 -12.34 1.80
N HIS A 538 -2.61 -11.72 0.72
CA HIS A 538 -3.46 -11.12 -0.30
C HIS A 538 -4.28 -12.19 -1.03
N ALA A 539 -5.46 -11.81 -1.53
CA ALA A 539 -6.32 -12.69 -2.33
C ALA A 539 -5.71 -13.07 -3.69
N PHE A 540 -4.81 -12.24 -4.23
CA PHE A 540 -4.07 -12.45 -5.48
C PHE A 540 -2.57 -12.27 -5.23
N VAL A 541 -1.71 -12.85 -6.08
CA VAL A 541 -0.26 -12.68 -5.96
C VAL A 541 0.17 -11.22 -6.16
N VAL A 542 1.19 -10.80 -5.41
CA VAL A 542 1.77 -9.46 -5.48
C VAL A 542 3.13 -9.50 -6.15
N GLY A 543 3.42 -8.56 -7.06
CA GLY A 543 4.65 -8.58 -7.87
C GLY A 543 5.92 -8.13 -7.12
N TYR A 544 5.78 -7.53 -5.94
CA TYR A 544 6.86 -6.82 -5.25
C TYR A 544 7.54 -7.61 -4.10
N VAL A 545 6.96 -8.74 -3.66
CA VAL A 545 7.59 -9.70 -2.72
C VAL A 545 7.35 -11.14 -3.19
N PRO A 546 8.17 -12.12 -2.80
CA PRO A 546 7.94 -13.52 -3.17
C PRO A 546 6.64 -14.08 -2.56
N ASN A 547 5.95 -14.95 -3.30
CA ASN A 547 4.76 -15.65 -2.80
C ASN A 547 5.04 -16.32 -1.45
N GLY A 548 4.14 -16.10 -0.49
CA GLY A 548 4.23 -16.52 0.90
C GLY A 548 4.83 -15.48 1.86
N LEU A 549 5.45 -14.40 1.36
CA LEU A 549 6.12 -13.36 2.15
C LEU A 549 5.44 -11.98 2.05
N ASP A 550 4.17 -11.96 1.64
CA ASP A 550 3.30 -10.78 1.63
C ASP A 550 2.47 -10.66 2.92
N ALA A 551 2.05 -9.45 3.27
CA ALA A 551 1.11 -9.20 4.35
C ALA A 551 0.07 -8.15 3.90
N THR A 552 -1.17 -8.59 3.69
CA THR A 552 -2.27 -7.70 3.31
C THR A 552 -2.79 -6.94 4.53
N VAL A 553 -3.26 -5.72 4.33
CA VAL A 553 -3.87 -4.87 5.36
C VAL A 553 -5.06 -4.11 4.78
N TYR A 554 -6.05 -3.80 5.62
CA TYR A 554 -7.25 -3.04 5.26
C TYR A 554 -7.76 -2.34 6.52
N TYR A 555 -7.78 -1.00 6.51
CA TYR A 555 -8.13 -0.24 7.71
C TYR A 555 -9.66 -0.21 7.93
N PRO A 556 -10.16 -0.36 9.17
CA PRO A 556 -9.45 -0.71 10.41
C PRO A 556 -9.41 -2.22 10.72
N SER A 557 -10.01 -3.07 9.88
CA SER A 557 -10.36 -4.46 10.23
C SER A 557 -9.24 -5.51 10.05
N LEU A 558 -8.19 -5.20 9.28
CA LEU A 558 -7.14 -6.15 8.91
C LEU A 558 -5.75 -5.50 9.03
N ASP A 559 -5.01 -5.86 10.06
CA ASP A 559 -3.69 -5.30 10.37
C ASP A 559 -2.56 -6.31 10.07
N TYR A 560 -1.30 -5.88 10.20
CA TYR A 560 -0.14 -6.75 10.30
C TYR A 560 0.60 -6.48 11.63
N LYS A 561 0.91 -7.53 12.39
CA LYS A 561 1.51 -7.44 13.73
C LYS A 561 2.64 -8.45 13.94
N PHE A 562 3.71 -8.00 14.58
CA PHE A 562 4.81 -8.84 15.04
C PHE A 562 5.26 -8.45 16.44
N ARG A 563 5.89 -9.35 17.17
CA ARG A 563 6.49 -9.09 18.48
C ARG A 563 8.01 -9.09 18.37
N ASN A 564 8.66 -8.15 19.04
CA ASN A 564 10.07 -8.28 19.34
C ASN A 564 10.25 -9.32 20.46
N ASN A 565 10.55 -10.56 20.08
CA ASN A 565 10.88 -11.68 20.97
C ASN A 565 12.38 -11.73 21.36
N THR A 566 13.16 -10.70 21.03
CA THR A 566 14.58 -10.59 21.41
C THR A 566 14.74 -9.83 22.74
N GLY A 567 15.93 -9.94 23.35
CA GLY A 567 16.27 -9.19 24.57
C GLY A 567 16.65 -7.72 24.35
N PHE A 568 16.69 -7.23 23.10
CA PHE A 568 17.18 -5.90 22.76
C PHE A 568 16.16 -5.09 21.95
N PRO A 569 16.15 -3.75 22.01
CA PRO A 569 15.27 -2.93 21.17
C PRO A 569 15.56 -3.11 19.67
N ILE A 570 14.51 -3.07 18.84
CA ILE A 570 14.62 -3.14 17.38
C ILE A 570 14.13 -1.83 16.77
N LYS A 571 14.91 -1.24 15.86
CA LYS A 571 14.56 -0.03 15.13
C LYS A 571 14.20 -0.36 13.68
N ILE A 572 13.02 0.05 13.24
CA ILE A 572 12.63 0.03 11.83
C ILE A 572 13.23 1.25 11.14
N VAL A 573 13.89 1.04 10.00
CA VAL A 573 14.29 2.07 9.05
C VAL A 573 13.57 1.79 7.74
N SER A 574 12.79 2.74 7.24
CA SER A 574 11.99 2.55 6.03
C SER A 574 11.85 3.84 5.25
N TYR A 575 12.19 3.79 3.95
CA TYR A 575 12.20 4.97 3.09
C TYR A 575 12.01 4.59 1.62
N VAL A 576 11.59 5.56 0.82
CA VAL A 576 11.50 5.45 -0.64
C VAL A 576 12.60 6.27 -1.28
N SER A 577 13.38 5.66 -2.18
CA SER A 577 14.40 6.35 -2.97
C SER A 577 14.62 5.64 -4.30
N GLY A 578 14.88 6.39 -5.37
CA GLY A 578 15.20 5.83 -6.70
C GLY A 578 14.16 4.84 -7.26
N GLY A 579 12.86 5.08 -7.02
CA GLY A 579 11.80 4.17 -7.44
C GLY A 579 11.75 2.82 -6.70
N ARG A 580 12.34 2.76 -5.49
CA ARG A 580 12.35 1.56 -4.63
C ARG A 580 11.95 1.91 -3.21
N LEU A 581 11.24 0.98 -2.57
CA LEU A 581 10.99 0.99 -1.13
C LEU A 581 12.07 0.13 -0.46
N THR A 582 12.81 0.71 0.47
CA THR A 582 13.74 0.00 1.36
C THR A 582 13.12 -0.13 2.74
N VAL A 583 13.20 -1.33 3.32
CA VAL A 583 12.89 -1.59 4.73
C VAL A 583 14.06 -2.34 5.36
N GLN A 584 14.47 -1.92 6.55
CA GLN A 584 15.63 -2.45 7.28
C GLN A 584 15.31 -2.51 8.77
N PHE A 585 15.67 -3.61 9.42
CA PHE A 585 15.57 -3.76 10.88
C PHE A 585 16.97 -3.73 11.48
N TYR A 586 17.20 -2.79 12.40
CA TYR A 586 18.43 -2.65 13.16
C TYR A 586 18.22 -3.04 14.63
N GLY A 587 19.25 -3.61 15.26
CA GLY A 587 19.20 -4.03 16.67
C GLY A 587 20.57 -4.53 17.15
N THR A 588 20.56 -5.57 17.97
CA THR A 588 21.76 -6.24 18.49
C THR A 588 21.71 -7.73 18.15
N LYS A 589 22.75 -8.26 17.52
CA LYS A 589 22.90 -9.70 17.29
C LYS A 589 23.52 -10.36 18.52
N THR A 590 22.76 -11.26 19.14
CA THR A 590 23.21 -12.05 20.30
C THR A 590 24.05 -13.26 19.91
N ASP A 591 23.87 -13.76 18.68
CA ASP A 591 24.67 -14.81 18.07
C ASP A 591 24.85 -14.52 16.57
N GLY A 592 25.73 -15.25 15.91
CA GLY A 592 25.91 -15.15 14.45
C GLY A 592 24.85 -15.90 13.65
N SER A 593 23.66 -16.17 14.21
CA SER A 593 22.62 -16.89 13.50
C SER A 593 22.00 -16.06 12.37
N TYR A 594 21.47 -16.73 11.36
CA TYR A 594 20.80 -16.08 10.23
C TYR A 594 19.64 -16.93 9.71
N VAL A 595 18.68 -16.29 9.06
CA VAL A 595 17.48 -16.93 8.52
C VAL A 595 17.54 -17.06 6.99
N LYS A 596 17.07 -18.19 6.48
CA LYS A 596 16.62 -18.36 5.08
C LYS A 596 15.18 -18.86 5.07
N THR A 597 14.48 -18.67 3.96
CA THR A 597 13.13 -19.24 3.75
C THR A 597 13.15 -20.30 2.67
N GLU A 598 12.58 -21.46 2.95
CA GLU A 598 12.20 -22.46 1.95
C GLU A 598 10.73 -22.22 1.56
N ARG A 599 10.41 -22.29 0.26
CA ARG A 599 9.08 -21.96 -0.26
C ARG A 599 8.62 -23.04 -1.23
N ASN A 600 7.56 -23.76 -0.84
CA ASN A 600 7.07 -24.93 -1.55
C ASN A 600 5.70 -24.60 -2.16
N THR A 601 5.65 -24.48 -3.48
CA THR A 601 4.39 -24.34 -4.22
C THR A 601 3.70 -25.70 -4.29
N LEU A 602 2.54 -25.81 -3.66
CA LEU A 602 1.74 -27.03 -3.61
C LEU A 602 0.75 -27.15 -4.77
N ASP A 603 0.27 -26.01 -5.26
CA ASP A 603 -0.78 -25.92 -6.28
C ASP A 603 -0.56 -24.66 -7.13
N THR A 604 -0.94 -24.72 -8.41
CA THR A 604 -0.84 -23.64 -9.39
C THR A 604 -2.01 -23.73 -10.36
N VAL A 605 -2.86 -22.71 -10.35
CA VAL A 605 -4.08 -22.64 -11.15
C VAL A 605 -3.92 -21.52 -12.18
N PRO A 606 -3.63 -21.82 -13.47
CA PRO A 606 -3.48 -20.80 -14.50
C PRO A 606 -4.77 -20.00 -14.72
N TRP A 607 -4.61 -18.77 -15.20
CA TRP A 607 -5.71 -17.92 -15.65
C TRP A 607 -6.03 -18.17 -17.13
N GLU A 608 -7.27 -17.91 -17.51
CA GLU A 608 -7.77 -18.03 -18.87
C GLU A 608 -8.18 -16.67 -19.45
N THR A 609 -8.30 -16.57 -20.78
CA THR A 609 -8.86 -15.37 -21.42
C THR A 609 -10.34 -15.56 -21.67
N VAL A 610 -11.17 -14.72 -21.04
CA VAL A 610 -12.62 -14.75 -21.16
C VAL A 610 -13.07 -13.54 -21.98
N TYR A 611 -13.79 -13.78 -23.07
CA TYR A 611 -14.36 -12.73 -23.89
C TYR A 611 -15.80 -12.43 -23.44
N GLN A 612 -16.11 -11.18 -23.13
CA GLN A 612 -17.43 -10.72 -22.68
C GLN A 612 -17.94 -9.63 -23.63
N PRO A 613 -19.12 -9.77 -24.27
CA PRO A 613 -19.63 -8.74 -25.17
C PRO A 613 -20.01 -7.47 -24.40
N ASP A 614 -19.67 -6.30 -24.93
CA ASP A 614 -20.01 -5.01 -24.32
C ASP A 614 -20.46 -3.98 -25.37
N SER A 615 -21.75 -3.62 -25.34
CA SER A 615 -22.33 -2.66 -26.28
C SER A 615 -21.87 -1.21 -26.09
N SER A 616 -21.08 -0.90 -25.05
CA SER A 616 -20.55 0.44 -24.79
C SER A 616 -19.21 0.74 -25.49
N ILE A 617 -18.54 -0.27 -26.06
CA ILE A 617 -17.28 -0.07 -26.79
C ILE A 617 -17.48 -0.08 -28.31
N PRO A 618 -16.69 0.69 -29.08
CA PRO A 618 -16.85 0.76 -30.54
C PRO A 618 -16.66 -0.61 -31.21
N ARG A 619 -17.55 -0.96 -32.14
CA ARG A 619 -17.53 -2.24 -32.87
C ARG A 619 -16.18 -2.48 -33.56
N GLY A 620 -15.53 -3.59 -33.22
CA GLY A 620 -14.19 -3.94 -33.73
C GLY A 620 -13.03 -3.47 -32.84
N THR A 621 -13.31 -2.82 -31.72
CA THR A 621 -12.32 -2.57 -30.66
C THR A 621 -12.44 -3.60 -29.54
N THR A 622 -11.41 -3.73 -28.71
CA THR A 622 -11.48 -4.55 -27.49
C THR A 622 -10.91 -3.79 -26.30
N LYS A 623 -11.39 -4.08 -25.09
CA LYS A 623 -10.94 -3.43 -23.85
C LYS A 623 -10.69 -4.47 -22.76
N VAL A 624 -9.48 -4.51 -22.22
CA VAL A 624 -9.17 -5.38 -21.06
C VAL A 624 -9.89 -4.82 -19.82
N LYS A 625 -10.77 -5.62 -19.21
CA LYS A 625 -11.52 -5.27 -18.00
C LYS A 625 -10.81 -5.72 -16.72
N THR A 626 -10.12 -6.86 -16.76
CA THR A 626 -9.40 -7.41 -15.59
C THR A 626 -7.97 -7.79 -15.93
N THR A 627 -7.04 -7.39 -15.05
CA THR A 627 -5.67 -7.91 -15.06
C THR A 627 -5.67 -9.35 -14.57
N PRO A 628 -5.08 -10.30 -15.31
CA PRO A 628 -5.05 -11.70 -14.90
C PRO A 628 -4.09 -11.97 -13.75
N TYR A 629 -4.40 -13.00 -12.97
CA TYR A 629 -3.54 -13.56 -11.93
C TYR A 629 -3.62 -15.09 -11.94
N THR A 630 -2.46 -15.75 -11.98
CA THR A 630 -2.35 -17.19 -11.69
C THR A 630 -2.60 -17.42 -10.21
N GLY A 631 -3.47 -18.37 -9.87
CA GLY A 631 -3.70 -18.80 -8.49
C GLY A 631 -2.57 -19.73 -8.03
N TYR A 632 -2.22 -19.67 -6.74
CA TYR A 632 -1.18 -20.50 -6.14
C TYR A 632 -1.54 -20.88 -4.72
N THR A 633 -1.12 -22.07 -4.29
CA THR A 633 -1.01 -22.40 -2.85
C THR A 633 0.47 -22.61 -2.53
N VAL A 634 1.02 -21.83 -1.59
CA VAL A 634 2.44 -21.86 -1.21
C VAL A 634 2.58 -22.05 0.29
N GLU A 635 3.44 -22.97 0.71
CA GLU A 635 3.93 -23.08 2.09
C GLU A 635 5.31 -22.45 2.23
N VAL A 636 5.52 -21.76 3.33
CA VAL A 636 6.81 -21.16 3.71
C VAL A 636 7.31 -21.85 4.97
N TYR A 637 8.59 -22.20 4.98
CA TYR A 637 9.30 -22.67 6.16
C TYR A 637 10.44 -21.69 6.47
N ARG A 638 10.62 -21.36 7.75
CA ARG A 638 11.71 -20.55 8.28
C ARG A 638 12.85 -21.48 8.69
N LEU A 639 14.03 -21.29 8.11
CA LEU A 639 15.23 -22.06 8.40
C LEU A 639 16.22 -21.15 9.13
N VAL A 640 16.45 -21.44 10.41
CA VAL A 640 17.43 -20.73 11.24
C VAL A 640 18.74 -21.50 11.19
N TYR A 641 19.82 -20.84 10.81
CA TYR A 641 21.17 -21.39 10.76
C TYR A 641 22.03 -20.77 11.85
N ASN A 642 22.97 -21.55 12.39
CA ASN A 642 24.03 -21.05 13.27
C ASN A 642 25.12 -20.35 12.44
N ALA A 643 26.06 -19.67 13.13
CA ALA A 643 27.16 -18.95 12.50
C ALA A 643 28.10 -19.85 11.66
N ASP A 644 28.22 -21.12 12.01
CA ASP A 644 28.99 -22.14 11.29
C ASP A 644 28.26 -22.70 10.05
N GLY A 645 27.03 -22.26 9.79
CA GLY A 645 26.20 -22.75 8.70
C GLY A 645 25.43 -24.05 8.98
N SER A 646 25.50 -24.59 10.20
CA SER A 646 24.64 -25.71 10.61
C SER A 646 23.18 -25.27 10.77
N LEU A 647 22.23 -26.13 10.37
CA LEU A 647 20.80 -25.85 10.49
C LEU A 647 20.36 -26.04 11.95
N ARG A 648 20.00 -24.94 12.62
CA ARG A 648 19.52 -24.91 14.02
C ARG A 648 18.06 -25.35 14.12
N SER A 649 17.21 -24.90 13.19
CA SER A 649 15.80 -25.30 13.13
C SER A 649 15.19 -25.07 11.76
N ARG A 650 14.17 -25.86 11.43
CA ARG A 650 13.24 -25.65 10.30
C ARG A 650 11.83 -25.63 10.86
N THR A 651 11.20 -24.46 10.90
CA THR A 651 9.84 -24.27 11.41
C THR A 651 8.88 -23.93 10.28
N PHE A 652 7.63 -24.38 10.39
CA PHE A 652 6.57 -23.94 9.49
C PHE A 652 6.21 -22.48 9.79
N GLU A 653 6.26 -21.62 8.77
CA GLU A 653 6.01 -20.18 8.90
C GLU A 653 4.55 -19.85 8.56
N ASN A 654 4.11 -20.20 7.35
CA ASN A 654 2.73 -19.99 6.92
C ASN A 654 2.35 -20.85 5.71
N LYS A 655 1.05 -20.91 5.44
CA LYS A 655 0.47 -21.36 4.17
C LYS A 655 -0.37 -20.22 3.59
N SER A 656 -0.06 -19.81 2.37
CA SER A 656 -0.74 -18.72 1.66
C SER A 656 -1.48 -19.26 0.45
N ARG A 657 -2.74 -18.87 0.28
CA ARG A 657 -3.59 -19.26 -0.86
C ARG A 657 -4.03 -18.03 -1.64
N TYR A 658 -3.61 -17.96 -2.89
CA TYR A 658 -3.96 -16.92 -3.85
C TYR A 658 -4.94 -17.48 -4.88
N SER A 659 -6.03 -16.78 -5.11
CA SER A 659 -7.04 -17.12 -6.11
C SER A 659 -6.53 -16.84 -7.52
N LYS A 660 -7.03 -17.58 -8.52
CA LYS A 660 -6.88 -17.15 -9.92
C LYS A 660 -7.78 -15.95 -10.22
N ARG A 661 -7.40 -15.13 -11.20
CA ARG A 661 -8.25 -14.11 -11.83
C ARG A 661 -8.06 -14.21 -13.33
N ASP A 662 -9.15 -14.44 -14.05
CA ASP A 662 -9.11 -14.57 -15.51
C ASP A 662 -8.97 -13.19 -16.18
N LYS A 663 -8.39 -13.18 -17.39
CA LYS A 663 -8.25 -11.99 -18.23
C LYS A 663 -9.56 -11.77 -18.97
N VAL A 664 -10.39 -10.85 -18.50
CA VAL A 664 -11.64 -10.49 -19.17
C VAL A 664 -11.34 -9.45 -20.24
N ILE A 665 -11.69 -9.77 -21.49
CA ILE A 665 -11.61 -8.87 -22.65
C ILE A 665 -13.03 -8.55 -23.10
N LEU A 666 -13.37 -7.27 -23.08
CA LEU A 666 -14.60 -6.74 -23.65
C LEU A 666 -14.45 -6.61 -25.17
N PHE A 667 -15.49 -6.97 -25.93
CA PHE A 667 -15.51 -6.94 -27.41
C PHE A 667 -16.90 -6.55 -27.96
#